data_AF-A0A849YSX6-F1
#
_entry.id   AF-A0A849YSX6-F1
#
_cell.length_a   1.000
_cell.length_b   1.000
_cell.length_c   1.000
_cell.angle_alpha   90.00
_cell.angle_beta   90.00
_cell.angle_gamma   90.00
#
_symmetry.space_group_name_H-M   'P 1'
#
loop_
_entity.id
_entity.type
_entity.pdbx_description
1 polymer ?
#
loop_
_entity_poly.entity_id
_entity_poly.type
_entity_poly.pdbx_seq_one_letter_code
_entity_poly.pdbx_strand_id
1 'polypeptide(L)'
;MRAARRLTALASAFVLTSAATASGAPTLRVQVDQRGDFLLVGNTLGFDCNNPVAPVVGNASCIGSGANGDTAPDLHWRSDSPLAGQAEANVLIPQGNARSTAILTIPPTANVTHAFLYWAGSDNGADTTVTVDAPNNPNQAITGTAVATLATAYQSVADITALVQTAGSGAYRVSGVTFDSFNNTTNETAFGGWYIVVFYQDQTQPPRNLALFDGLDQVSSGNPQSATLSGFLVPTAGFDAKLGVVTFEGDSSLTGDALIFDGVTLSNGVNTANNFFNGSRSFLGTAVSVPGDLPQLTGAAGSMSGVDLDVVDVTAQLVAGQTSAPIQATSSQDQYYLAAWITSISTFLPDFTTSTKTALDLNGGDLVTGDVIEYTITLTNTGNDAAVDLILDDPIPAGTTYVPGSIEILSGPNTGVKTDAAGDDQAEFDGVGLVVRLGVGATALAGGDLDVGESTSLKFRVQITATSGTISNQAEITAAGLQGGPLDTWNTGTPGNPGAPTTNDIDECSSDADCAAPTPACLTTADPKICVECTNDTHCSGLSPNCDLGTNTCTCTPSGAEMCDGDDNDCNGTIDDGFGTGVACMAGIGACEATGVVVCTSPSMSGCNAVPGQPAAMETCNDAIDADCDGDPNNGCGGQDTDGDGLPDDVEIQIGTDPNDADSDDDGASDGEEVDVGTDSDGDGLINGLDPDSDNDGLYDGTELGQDCAGPGTDAAAGHCVEDADPTTTTDPTNADTDGGSVPDGAEDSNLNGAIDAGETDPNDPADDVPPTDTDGDGLSDDLEETIGTNPNDADSDDDGVIDGEEANFADDTDGDGTINALDPDSDNDGLFDGTEVGNDCSNPATDANAGNCIPDADPSTTTSMIDPDTDDGGVSDGDEDTNHNGAIDAGETDPNDGSDDITGQGGGGGAGGGTVTGTGTSTGTATGGGGGAGGEGGGFEAGFYPEGGGCSCRTGSDTPTGMASLGLVIAALLLGTRRRKQE
;
A
#
# COMPACT_ATOMS: atom_id res chain seq x y z
N MET A 1 49.40 -38.71 14.86
CA MET A 1 50.76 -38.16 14.62
C MET A 1 50.63 -36.65 14.47
N ARG A 2 51.74 -35.91 14.67
CA ARG A 2 52.12 -34.62 14.06
C ARG A 2 51.13 -33.94 13.08
N ALA A 3 50.94 -32.61 13.10
CA ALA A 3 51.49 -31.57 13.97
C ALA A 3 50.73 -30.25 13.86
N ALA A 4 50.46 -29.58 15.00
CA ALA A 4 50.07 -28.17 15.02
C ALA A 4 51.29 -27.27 14.81
N ARG A 5 51.22 -26.32 13.87
CA ARG A 5 52.22 -25.25 13.72
C ARG A 5 51.81 -24.06 14.59
N ARG A 6 52.76 -23.59 15.41
CA ARG A 6 52.63 -22.33 16.15
C ARG A 6 52.87 -21.17 15.18
N LEU A 7 52.01 -20.16 15.19
CA LEU A 7 52.40 -18.79 14.86
C LEU A 7 52.69 -18.02 16.16
N THR A 8 53.63 -17.09 16.10
CA THR A 8 54.20 -16.42 17.26
C THR A 8 53.52 -15.08 17.45
N ALA A 9 52.73 -14.91 18.53
CA ALA A 9 52.17 -13.61 18.87
C ALA A 9 53.28 -12.65 19.31
N LEU A 10 53.46 -11.55 18.57
CA LEU A 10 54.28 -10.42 18.99
C LEU A 10 53.40 -9.50 19.86
N ALA A 11 53.66 -9.47 21.16
CA ALA A 11 52.93 -8.60 22.08
C ALA A 11 53.42 -7.14 21.95
N SER A 12 52.84 -6.40 21.01
CA SER A 12 52.95 -4.94 20.98
C SER A 12 52.15 -4.35 22.15
N ALA A 13 52.84 -3.67 23.07
CA ALA A 13 52.20 -3.02 24.21
C ALA A 13 51.39 -1.81 23.72
N PHE A 14 50.08 -1.99 23.56
CA PHE A 14 49.15 -0.88 23.35
C PHE A 14 49.15 0.00 24.60
N VAL A 15 49.73 1.19 24.50
CA VAL A 15 49.58 2.23 25.51
C VAL A 15 48.18 2.80 25.30
N LEU A 16 47.21 2.40 26.14
CA LEU A 16 45.94 3.12 26.23
C LEU A 16 46.21 4.52 26.80
N THR A 17 46.45 5.47 25.90
CA THR A 17 46.21 6.88 26.18
C THR A 17 44.71 7.07 26.19
N SER A 18 44.11 7.18 27.38
CA SER A 18 42.77 7.73 27.51
C SER A 18 42.79 9.16 26.97
N ALA A 19 42.28 9.34 25.75
CA ALA A 19 42.00 10.68 25.24
C ALA A 19 41.01 11.34 26.20
N ALA A 20 41.33 12.55 26.67
CA ALA A 20 40.35 13.35 27.37
C ALA A 20 39.31 13.78 26.33
N THR A 21 38.03 13.50 26.58
CA THR A 21 36.93 14.04 25.79
C THR A 21 37.00 15.57 25.85
N ALA A 22 37.08 16.22 24.68
CA ALA A 22 37.05 17.68 24.61
C ALA A 22 35.71 18.20 25.16
N SER A 23 35.73 19.35 25.83
CA SER A 23 34.58 19.85 26.59
C SER A 23 33.48 20.51 25.72
N GLY A 24 33.62 20.47 24.40
CA GLY A 24 32.69 21.03 23.42
C GLY A 24 32.55 20.19 22.14
N ALA A 25 33.03 18.95 22.13
CA ALA A 25 32.95 18.08 20.96
C ALA A 25 31.49 17.86 20.54
N PRO A 26 31.16 17.84 19.23
CA PRO A 26 29.81 17.56 18.77
C PRO A 26 29.38 16.15 19.20
N THR A 27 28.19 16.06 19.78
CA THR A 27 27.56 14.81 20.25
C THR A 27 26.20 14.64 19.58
N LEU A 28 25.85 13.40 19.26
CA LEU A 28 24.53 13.09 18.68
C LEU A 28 23.43 13.42 19.70
N ARG A 29 22.49 14.29 19.29
CA ARG A 29 21.32 14.72 20.06
C ARG A 29 20.11 13.82 19.81
N VAL A 30 19.82 13.61 18.53
CA VAL A 30 18.69 12.82 18.02
C VAL A 30 19.06 12.33 16.62
N GLN A 31 18.59 11.14 16.27
CA GLN A 31 18.63 10.55 14.95
C GLN A 31 17.29 9.83 14.74
N VAL A 32 16.67 10.05 13.59
CA VAL A 32 15.38 9.47 13.20
C VAL A 32 15.35 9.27 11.70
N ASP A 33 14.74 8.17 11.27
CA ASP A 33 14.36 7.93 9.89
C ASP A 33 12.85 8.22 9.77
N GLN A 34 12.48 9.16 8.90
CA GLN A 34 11.09 9.61 8.74
C GLN A 34 10.87 10.31 7.38
N ARG A 35 9.67 10.18 6.81
CA ARG A 35 9.16 10.99 5.68
C ARG A 35 9.10 12.46 6.07
N GLY A 36 9.90 13.32 5.45
CA GLY A 36 10.00 14.74 5.81
C GLY A 36 11.44 15.25 5.92
N ASP A 37 11.65 16.35 6.64
CA ASP A 37 12.95 17.06 6.65
C ASP A 37 13.19 17.89 7.92
N PHE A 38 14.28 18.67 7.93
CA PHE A 38 14.54 19.67 8.97
C PHE A 38 14.31 21.13 8.52
N LEU A 39 13.96 21.97 9.50
CA LEU A 39 13.94 23.42 9.38
C LEU A 39 15.00 24.02 10.31
N LEU A 40 15.81 24.94 9.79
CA LEU A 40 16.78 25.72 10.56
C LEU A 40 16.42 27.21 10.51
N VAL A 41 16.05 27.76 11.67
CA VAL A 41 15.71 29.19 11.80
C VAL A 41 16.41 29.79 13.01
N GLY A 42 16.74 31.07 12.97
CA GLY A 42 17.47 31.73 14.06
C GLY A 42 17.83 33.15 13.68
N ASN A 43 18.39 33.90 14.63
CA ASN A 43 18.79 35.28 14.40
C ASN A 43 19.90 35.71 15.39
N THR A 44 20.77 36.64 14.97
CA THR A 44 21.78 37.23 15.86
C THR A 44 21.13 38.18 16.86
N LEU A 45 21.77 38.40 18.00
CA LEU A 45 21.42 39.43 18.97
C LEU A 45 22.32 40.67 18.85
N GLY A 46 23.35 40.61 18.00
CA GLY A 46 24.36 41.64 17.80
C GLY A 46 24.30 42.34 16.43
N PHE A 47 24.92 43.50 16.33
CA PHE A 47 25.21 44.19 15.07
C PHE A 47 26.61 44.80 15.12
N ASP A 48 27.47 44.45 14.15
CA ASP A 48 28.78 45.07 13.94
C ASP A 48 28.66 46.44 13.26
N CYS A 49 29.49 47.39 13.69
CA CYS A 49 29.59 48.74 13.15
C CYS A 49 30.89 49.03 12.38
N ASN A 50 31.83 48.08 12.33
CA ASN A 50 33.08 48.20 11.59
C ASN A 50 32.86 47.92 10.08
N ASN A 51 32.14 46.84 9.73
CA ASN A 51 31.73 46.50 8.36
C ASN A 51 30.20 46.30 8.22
N PRO A 52 29.38 47.34 8.49
CA PRO A 52 27.93 47.19 8.66
C PRO A 52 27.20 46.85 7.36
N VAL A 53 26.69 45.61 7.27
CA VAL A 53 25.71 45.21 6.25
C VAL A 53 24.31 45.69 6.69
N ALA A 54 23.65 46.50 5.85
CA ALA A 54 22.35 47.06 6.21
C ALA A 54 21.24 45.98 6.25
N PRO A 55 20.39 45.95 7.29
CA PRO A 55 19.23 45.04 7.33
C PRO A 55 18.18 45.43 6.28
N VAL A 56 17.38 44.45 5.85
CA VAL A 56 16.19 44.66 5.02
C VAL A 56 15.07 45.33 5.84
N VAL A 57 14.88 44.87 7.09
CA VAL A 57 13.95 45.48 8.07
C VAL A 57 14.66 45.64 9.41
N GLY A 58 14.86 46.89 9.82
CA GLY A 58 15.52 47.25 11.07
C GLY A 58 16.29 48.55 10.90
N ASN A 59 16.71 49.16 12.01
CA ASN A 59 17.53 50.37 11.98
C ASN A 59 18.70 50.28 12.96
N ALA A 60 19.92 50.15 12.44
CA ALA A 60 21.14 50.17 13.21
C ALA A 60 21.78 51.57 13.21
N SER A 61 22.17 52.07 14.37
CA SER A 61 22.80 53.38 14.55
C SER A 61 24.12 53.26 15.32
N CYS A 62 25.20 53.15 14.57
CA CYS A 62 26.60 53.20 15.02
C CYS A 62 27.06 54.58 15.55
N ILE A 63 26.14 55.55 15.71
CA ILE A 63 26.48 56.85 16.29
C ILE A 63 26.77 56.68 17.77
N GLY A 64 28.06 56.68 18.12
CA GLY A 64 28.54 56.58 19.49
C GLY A 64 29.01 55.18 19.90
N SER A 65 28.99 54.19 19.00
CA SER A 65 29.87 53.04 19.15
C SER A 65 31.31 53.45 18.83
N GLY A 66 32.27 52.70 19.35
CA GLY A 66 33.69 53.01 19.17
C GLY A 66 34.17 52.75 17.75
N ALA A 67 33.51 51.83 17.03
CA ALA A 67 33.99 51.24 15.77
C ALA A 67 35.48 50.93 15.90
N ASN A 68 35.80 50.11 16.93
CA ASN A 68 37.14 50.08 17.52
C ASN A 68 38.19 49.37 16.64
N GLY A 69 37.75 48.81 15.51
CA GLY A 69 38.56 48.08 14.54
C GLY A 69 38.58 46.57 14.77
N ASP A 70 37.82 46.10 15.76
CA ASP A 70 37.44 44.71 15.96
C ASP A 70 36.33 44.29 14.99
N THR A 71 36.13 42.98 14.86
CA THR A 71 35.17 42.38 13.90
C THR A 71 33.87 41.88 14.54
N ALA A 72 33.87 41.76 15.87
CA ALA A 72 32.74 41.33 16.67
C ALA A 72 31.60 42.38 16.77
N PRO A 73 30.39 41.99 17.21
CA PRO A 73 29.25 42.91 17.35
C PRO A 73 29.49 44.06 18.34
N ASP A 74 29.02 45.24 17.95
CA ASP A 74 29.24 46.53 18.65
C ASP A 74 27.94 47.01 19.36
N LEU A 75 26.77 46.56 18.87
CA LEU A 75 25.42 46.97 19.32
C LEU A 75 24.51 45.76 19.60
N HIS A 76 23.48 45.96 20.43
CA HIS A 76 22.45 44.96 20.73
C HIS A 76 21.17 45.20 19.92
N TRP A 77 20.60 44.15 19.31
CA TRP A 77 19.30 44.23 18.64
C TRP A 77 18.12 44.23 19.62
N ARG A 78 17.07 44.96 19.25
CA ARG A 78 15.79 44.94 19.94
C ARG A 78 14.61 44.86 18.96
N SER A 79 14.06 43.66 18.77
CA SER A 79 12.99 43.34 17.80
C SER A 79 11.55 43.69 18.20
N ASP A 80 11.36 44.47 19.27
CA ASP A 80 10.06 45.01 19.71
C ASP A 80 10.04 46.55 19.74
N SER A 81 11.00 47.20 19.08
CA SER A 81 11.34 48.61 19.29
C SER A 81 11.75 49.31 17.98
N PRO A 82 11.43 50.60 17.79
CA PRO A 82 10.67 51.47 18.71
C PRO A 82 9.16 51.18 18.75
N LEU A 83 8.66 50.32 17.87
CA LEU A 83 7.27 49.85 17.79
C LEU A 83 7.23 48.36 17.42
N ALA A 84 6.10 47.70 17.63
CA ALA A 84 5.88 46.34 17.14
C ALA A 84 6.01 46.26 15.61
N GLY A 85 6.61 45.18 15.10
CA GLY A 85 6.92 45.04 13.67
C GLY A 85 8.19 45.80 13.23
N GLN A 86 9.02 46.26 14.17
CA GLN A 86 10.26 46.97 13.90
C GLN A 86 11.40 46.45 14.79
N ALA A 87 12.64 46.63 14.34
CA ALA A 87 13.84 46.35 15.11
C ALA A 87 14.78 47.57 15.11
N GLU A 88 15.47 47.80 16.22
CA GLU A 88 16.55 48.79 16.30
C GLU A 88 17.79 48.23 17.01
N ALA A 89 18.96 48.72 16.61
CA ALA A 89 20.25 48.49 17.27
C ALA A 89 20.95 49.83 17.50
N ASN A 90 21.33 50.14 18.74
CA ASN A 90 22.10 51.34 19.09
C ASN A 90 22.68 51.24 20.51
N VAL A 91 23.69 52.07 20.80
CA VAL A 91 24.44 52.05 22.08
C VAL A 91 23.61 52.38 23.33
N LEU A 92 22.34 52.77 23.20
CA LEU A 92 21.45 53.01 24.34
C LEU A 92 20.68 51.73 24.75
N ILE A 93 20.76 50.67 23.96
CA ILE A 93 20.16 49.37 24.26
C ILE A 93 21.15 48.57 25.12
N PRO A 94 20.84 48.27 26.40
CA PRO A 94 21.70 47.43 27.23
C PRO A 94 21.56 45.95 26.86
N GLN A 95 22.55 45.13 27.23
CA GLN A 95 22.59 43.68 26.94
C GLN A 95 21.35 42.92 27.43
N GLY A 96 20.86 43.15 28.66
CA GLY A 96 19.59 42.56 29.14
C GLY A 96 18.32 43.04 28.40
N ASN A 97 18.47 43.91 27.40
CA ASN A 97 17.46 44.32 26.44
C ASN A 97 17.70 43.79 25.01
N ALA A 98 18.61 42.85 24.82
CA ALA A 98 18.79 42.15 23.56
C ALA A 98 17.61 41.19 23.29
N ARG A 99 17.09 41.21 22.06
CA ARG A 99 16.17 40.20 21.51
C ARG A 99 16.05 40.33 19.99
N SER A 100 15.90 39.19 19.33
CA SER A 100 15.64 39.07 17.91
C SER A 100 14.56 38.03 17.63
N THR A 101 13.98 38.10 16.45
CA THR A 101 12.84 37.29 16.01
C THR A 101 13.19 36.60 14.70
N ALA A 102 12.82 35.34 14.57
CA ALA A 102 12.82 34.59 13.32
C ALA A 102 11.42 34.00 13.05
N ILE A 103 11.03 33.92 11.78
CA ILE A 103 9.83 33.21 11.36
C ILE A 103 10.16 31.74 11.15
N LEU A 104 9.39 30.87 11.80
CA LEU A 104 9.34 29.43 11.53
C LEU A 104 8.14 29.15 10.62
N THR A 105 8.36 28.49 9.48
CA THR A 105 7.32 28.05 8.56
C THR A 105 7.38 26.53 8.46
N ILE A 106 6.46 25.86 9.15
CA ILE A 106 6.22 24.41 9.08
C ILE A 106 5.29 24.15 7.87
N PRO A 107 5.51 23.10 7.06
CA PRO A 107 4.59 22.72 5.98
C PRO A 107 3.16 22.46 6.51
N PRO A 108 2.09 22.73 5.74
CA PRO A 108 0.72 22.70 6.27
C PRO A 108 0.22 21.33 6.76
N THR A 109 0.72 20.25 6.18
CA THR A 109 0.41 18.84 6.49
C THR A 109 1.35 18.22 7.51
N ALA A 110 2.44 18.91 7.87
CA ALA A 110 3.54 18.31 8.60
C ALA A 110 3.35 18.27 10.12
N ASN A 111 3.61 17.10 10.70
CA ASN A 111 3.65 16.86 12.14
C ASN A 111 5.06 17.09 12.69
N VAL A 112 5.24 18.00 13.65
CA VAL A 112 6.55 18.22 14.27
C VAL A 112 6.91 17.05 15.19
N THR A 113 7.96 16.30 14.87
CA THR A 113 8.47 15.17 15.67
C THR A 113 9.44 15.65 16.73
N HIS A 114 10.32 16.59 16.41
CA HIS A 114 11.27 17.20 17.34
C HIS A 114 11.44 18.70 17.09
N ALA A 115 11.59 19.50 18.14
CA ALA A 115 12.08 20.88 18.03
C ALA A 115 12.99 21.26 19.20
N PHE A 116 14.20 21.71 18.89
CA PHE A 116 15.21 22.11 19.87
C PHE A 116 15.57 23.58 19.71
N LEU A 117 15.42 24.36 20.78
CA LEU A 117 15.87 25.74 20.87
C LEU A 117 17.26 25.78 21.50
N TYR A 118 18.20 26.39 20.77
CA TYR A 118 19.56 26.65 21.21
C TYR A 118 19.77 28.15 21.41
N TRP A 119 20.57 28.51 22.42
CA TRP A 119 21.11 29.85 22.59
C TRP A 119 22.54 29.77 23.10
N ALA A 120 23.34 30.74 22.65
CA ALA A 120 24.76 30.78 22.94
C ALA A 120 25.23 32.22 23.07
N GLY A 121 26.35 32.39 23.77
CA GLY A 121 26.96 33.68 23.94
C GLY A 121 28.37 33.62 24.51
N SER A 122 29.11 34.71 24.31
CA SER A 122 30.42 34.89 24.94
C SER A 122 30.26 35.25 26.42
N ASP A 123 30.34 34.26 27.31
CA ASP A 123 30.39 34.41 28.78
C ASP A 123 31.17 33.22 29.39
N ASN A 124 31.64 33.37 30.63
CA ASN A 124 32.38 32.35 31.39
C ASN A 124 31.47 31.38 32.18
N GLY A 125 30.15 31.49 32.04
CA GLY A 125 29.17 30.57 32.63
C GLY A 125 27.98 30.40 31.71
N ALA A 126 27.43 29.19 31.64
CA ALA A 126 26.29 28.91 30.79
C ALA A 126 24.99 29.50 31.35
N ASP A 127 24.29 30.26 30.52
CA ASP A 127 22.89 30.62 30.77
C ASP A 127 21.99 29.42 30.47
N THR A 128 21.19 28.99 31.43
CA THR A 128 20.25 27.87 31.27
C THR A 128 18.80 28.32 31.20
N THR A 129 18.51 29.63 31.07
CA THR A 129 17.15 30.16 31.07
C THR A 129 16.95 31.32 30.08
N VAL A 130 15.97 31.20 29.19
CA VAL A 130 15.59 32.25 28.24
C VAL A 130 14.08 32.51 28.25
N THR A 131 13.66 33.62 27.66
CA THR A 131 12.24 33.94 27.45
C THR A 131 11.91 33.95 25.97
N VAL A 132 10.91 33.15 25.59
CA VAL A 132 10.42 32.98 24.22
C VAL A 132 9.02 33.59 24.11
N ASP A 133 8.80 34.44 23.11
CA ASP A 133 7.46 34.70 22.61
C ASP A 133 7.25 33.85 21.35
N ALA A 134 6.31 32.91 21.42
CA ALA A 134 5.88 32.08 20.29
C ALA A 134 4.48 32.51 19.80
N PRO A 135 4.03 32.08 18.60
CA PRO A 135 2.69 32.36 18.11
C PRO A 135 1.61 31.98 19.15
N ASN A 136 0.72 32.94 19.45
CA ASN A 136 -0.32 32.86 20.49
C ASN A 136 0.18 32.57 21.94
N ASN A 137 1.48 32.41 22.15
CA ASN A 137 2.10 31.97 23.40
C ASN A 137 3.26 32.92 23.81
N PRO A 138 2.95 34.15 24.26
CA PRO A 138 3.96 35.14 24.63
C PRO A 138 4.60 34.85 26.01
N ASN A 139 5.80 35.38 26.24
CA ASN A 139 6.55 35.37 27.50
C ASN A 139 6.70 33.98 28.19
N GLN A 140 6.95 32.93 27.41
CA GLN A 140 7.25 31.60 27.94
C GLN A 140 8.68 31.58 28.50
N ALA A 141 8.84 31.22 29.78
CA ALA A 141 10.15 31.01 30.38
C ALA A 141 10.62 29.58 30.07
N ILE A 142 11.64 29.45 29.24
CA ILE A 142 12.24 28.17 28.84
C ILE A 142 13.47 27.91 29.70
N THR A 143 13.56 26.71 30.27
CA THR A 143 14.71 26.24 31.03
C THR A 143 15.36 25.09 30.26
N GLY A 144 16.66 25.23 29.99
CA GLY A 144 17.43 24.24 29.25
C GLY A 144 18.59 23.67 30.05
N THR A 145 19.50 23.03 29.32
CA THR A 145 20.76 22.48 29.82
C THR A 145 21.92 23.04 29.01
N ALA A 146 23.08 23.23 29.64
CA ALA A 146 24.30 23.58 28.93
C ALA A 146 24.76 22.39 28.09
N VAL A 147 24.90 22.57 26.77
CA VAL A 147 25.56 21.63 25.86
C VAL A 147 27.07 21.66 26.15
N ALA A 148 27.62 22.87 26.23
CA ALA A 148 29.03 23.10 26.51
C ALA A 148 29.21 24.40 27.31
N THR A 149 30.27 24.44 28.12
CA THR A 149 30.69 25.66 28.84
C THR A 149 32.21 25.75 28.77
N LEU A 150 32.70 26.70 27.97
CA LEU A 150 34.11 27.01 27.80
C LEU A 150 34.52 28.17 28.73
N ALA A 151 35.76 28.62 28.62
CA ALA A 151 36.28 29.72 29.44
C ALA A 151 35.67 31.09 29.10
N THR A 152 35.14 31.25 27.89
CA THR A 152 34.72 32.52 27.28
C THR A 152 33.46 32.40 26.42
N ALA A 153 32.84 31.22 26.37
CA ALA A 153 31.71 30.90 25.50
C ALA A 153 30.88 29.76 26.10
N TYR A 154 29.58 29.75 25.84
CA TYR A 154 28.70 28.63 26.16
C TYR A 154 27.64 28.43 25.08
N GLN A 155 27.08 27.23 25.03
CA GLN A 155 25.83 26.93 24.34
C GLN A 155 24.93 26.14 25.28
N SER A 156 23.65 26.48 25.27
CA SER A 156 22.58 25.79 25.98
C SER A 156 21.46 25.42 25.02
N VAL A 157 20.68 24.42 25.41
CA VAL A 157 19.59 23.84 24.62
C VAL A 157 18.38 23.53 25.51
N ALA A 158 17.19 23.70 24.94
CA ALA A 158 15.95 23.16 25.48
C ALA A 158 15.16 22.44 24.37
N ASP A 159 14.58 21.29 24.71
CA ASP A 159 13.51 20.69 23.93
C ASP A 159 12.27 21.59 24.06
N ILE A 160 11.77 22.07 22.92
CA ILE A 160 10.57 22.89 22.79
C ILE A 160 9.52 22.24 21.86
N THR A 161 9.62 20.93 21.60
CA THR A 161 8.75 20.18 20.69
C THR A 161 7.28 20.45 20.96
N ALA A 162 6.83 20.30 22.21
CA ALA A 162 5.44 20.56 22.61
C ALA A 162 5.02 22.03 22.45
N LEU A 163 5.94 23.00 22.59
CA LEU A 163 5.64 24.42 22.35
C LEU A 163 5.45 24.67 20.85
N VAL A 164 6.29 24.09 19.99
CA VAL A 164 6.19 24.25 18.53
C VAL A 164 4.96 23.54 17.98
N GLN A 165 4.65 22.32 18.44
CA GLN A 165 3.40 21.62 18.12
C GLN A 165 2.15 22.43 18.51
N THR A 166 2.17 23.12 19.66
CA THR A 166 1.03 23.92 20.14
C THR A 166 0.92 25.29 19.48
N ALA A 167 2.04 25.93 19.16
CA ALA A 167 2.08 27.29 18.63
C ALA A 167 2.06 27.33 17.09
N GLY A 168 2.63 26.31 16.43
CA GLY A 168 2.72 26.18 14.98
C GLY A 168 3.66 27.19 14.31
N SER A 169 3.43 27.39 13.01
CA SER A 169 4.15 28.36 12.18
C SER A 169 3.93 29.80 12.64
N GLY A 170 4.98 30.63 12.55
CA GLY A 170 4.92 32.06 12.81
C GLY A 170 6.18 32.62 13.45
N ALA A 171 6.05 33.78 14.09
CA ALA A 171 7.17 34.51 14.68
C ALA A 171 7.57 33.97 16.06
N TYR A 172 8.81 33.49 16.17
CA TYR A 172 9.46 33.14 17.44
C TYR A 172 10.48 34.22 17.79
N ARG A 173 10.36 34.81 18.98
CA ARG A 173 11.28 35.82 19.51
C ARG A 173 11.95 35.32 20.76
N VAL A 174 13.28 35.32 20.78
CA VAL A 174 14.07 34.90 21.95
C VAL A 174 14.72 36.10 22.60
N SER A 175 14.72 36.11 23.93
CA SER A 175 15.21 37.20 24.77
C SER A 175 15.75 36.68 26.10
N GLY A 176 16.55 37.50 26.78
CA GLY A 176 17.11 37.17 28.09
C GLY A 176 18.41 36.37 28.05
N VAL A 177 18.92 36.00 26.87
CA VAL A 177 20.22 35.34 26.66
C VAL A 177 21.33 36.17 27.31
N THR A 178 22.10 35.55 28.20
CA THR A 178 23.24 36.19 28.87
C THR A 178 24.51 36.12 28.01
N PHE A 179 25.24 37.22 27.91
CA PHE A 179 26.54 37.33 27.22
C PHE A 179 27.24 38.63 27.63
N ASP A 180 28.56 38.72 27.39
CA ASP A 180 29.34 39.95 27.59
C ASP A 180 28.82 41.09 26.70
N SER A 181 28.61 42.27 27.27
CA SER A 181 27.98 43.39 26.56
C SER A 181 28.81 43.89 25.37
N PHE A 182 28.19 43.96 24.20
CA PHE A 182 28.79 44.45 22.95
C PHE A 182 29.17 45.94 22.99
N ASN A 183 28.33 46.77 23.62
CA ASN A 183 28.42 48.24 23.58
C ASN A 183 29.82 48.80 23.91
N ASN A 184 30.58 49.20 22.88
CA ASN A 184 31.92 49.79 22.98
C ASN A 184 32.93 48.88 23.71
N THR A 185 32.84 47.58 23.45
CA THR A 185 33.86 46.58 23.81
C THR A 185 34.94 46.53 22.72
N THR A 186 36.01 45.76 22.93
CA THR A 186 37.10 45.52 21.97
C THR A 186 37.49 44.04 21.99
N ASN A 187 36.51 43.16 21.78
CA ASN A 187 36.66 41.71 21.98
C ASN A 187 36.32 40.98 20.69
N GLU A 188 37.37 40.65 19.93
CA GLU A 188 37.41 39.87 18.68
C GLU A 188 36.87 38.42 18.80
N THR A 189 36.08 38.12 19.84
CA THR A 189 35.50 36.78 20.10
C THR A 189 34.09 36.88 20.72
N ALA A 190 33.45 38.05 20.63
CA ALA A 190 32.20 38.33 21.30
C ALA A 190 31.02 37.97 20.39
N PHE A 191 30.04 37.24 20.93
CA PHE A 191 28.87 36.85 20.15
C PHE A 191 27.66 36.61 21.05
N GLY A 192 26.48 36.57 20.43
CA GLY A 192 25.23 36.26 21.10
C GLY A 192 24.15 35.98 20.06
N GLY A 193 23.51 34.82 20.14
CA GLY A 193 22.56 34.36 19.14
C GLY A 193 21.74 33.17 19.62
N TRP A 194 20.77 32.80 18.79
CA TRP A 194 19.89 31.67 19.04
C TRP A 194 19.40 31.08 17.72
N TYR A 195 19.05 29.79 17.75
CA TYR A 195 18.47 29.08 16.63
C TYR A 195 17.53 27.97 17.11
N ILE A 196 16.62 27.55 16.24
CA ILE A 196 15.74 26.40 16.42
C ILE A 196 16.01 25.44 15.28
N VAL A 197 16.23 24.17 15.62
CA VAL A 197 16.17 23.04 14.68
C VAL A 197 14.82 22.35 14.90
N VAL A 198 14.06 22.14 13.84
CA VAL A 198 12.81 21.37 13.87
C VAL A 198 12.94 20.20 12.91
N PHE A 199 12.65 18.98 13.36
CA PHE A 199 12.38 17.83 12.48
C PHE A 199 10.86 17.66 12.38
N TYR A 200 10.36 17.40 11.17
CA TYR A 200 8.94 17.23 10.92
C TYR A 200 8.68 16.02 10.01
N GLN A 201 7.56 15.35 10.25
CA GLN A 201 7.06 14.27 9.41
C GLN A 201 5.98 14.82 8.46
N ASP A 202 6.09 14.53 7.17
CA ASP A 202 5.15 14.93 6.13
C ASP A 202 5.06 13.78 5.11
N GLN A 203 3.91 13.10 5.03
CA GLN A 203 3.79 11.86 4.25
C GLN A 203 3.98 12.07 2.75
N THR A 204 3.81 13.31 2.27
CA THR A 204 4.05 13.71 0.88
C THR A 204 5.54 13.84 0.51
N GLN A 205 6.44 13.67 1.48
CA GLN A 205 7.89 13.83 1.28
C GLN A 205 8.62 12.47 1.37
N PRO A 206 9.76 12.33 0.68
CA PRO A 206 10.57 11.12 0.78
C PRO A 206 11.12 10.92 2.20
N PRO A 207 11.35 9.68 2.64
CA PRO A 207 11.98 9.39 3.91
C PRO A 207 13.46 9.76 3.90
N ARG A 208 13.93 10.23 5.06
CA ARG A 208 15.29 10.72 5.27
C ARG A 208 15.83 10.30 6.62
N ASN A 209 17.13 10.00 6.66
CA ASN A 209 17.88 9.97 7.91
C ASN A 209 18.15 11.42 8.34
N LEU A 210 17.47 11.86 9.40
CA LEU A 210 17.64 13.18 10.00
C LEU A 210 18.44 13.02 11.30
N ALA A 211 19.63 13.60 11.36
CA ALA A 211 20.47 13.55 12.57
C ALA A 211 20.99 14.93 12.97
N LEU A 212 20.85 15.25 14.26
CA LEU A 212 21.29 16.50 14.85
C LEU A 212 22.46 16.20 15.80
N PHE A 213 23.58 16.86 15.58
CA PHE A 213 24.74 16.83 16.46
C PHE A 213 24.97 18.22 17.05
N ASP A 214 25.13 18.35 18.36
CA ASP A 214 25.41 19.63 19.01
C ASP A 214 26.66 19.60 19.91
N GLY A 215 27.32 20.76 20.01
CA GLY A 215 28.58 20.97 20.71
C GLY A 215 28.85 22.45 20.95
N LEU A 216 30.12 22.82 21.10
CA LEU A 216 30.64 24.19 20.99
C LEU A 216 32.16 24.16 20.78
N ASP A 217 32.61 23.53 19.70
CA ASP A 217 34.03 23.24 19.49
C ASP A 217 34.78 24.47 18.97
N GLN A 218 35.78 24.95 19.70
CA GLN A 218 36.59 26.12 19.34
C GLN A 218 37.57 25.79 18.21
N VAL A 219 37.36 26.35 17.02
CA VAL A 219 38.31 26.25 15.90
C VAL A 219 39.25 27.45 15.92
N SER A 220 40.54 27.26 15.61
CA SER A 220 41.47 28.38 15.37
C SER A 220 42.74 27.95 14.64
N SER A 221 43.60 28.92 14.33
CA SER A 221 44.92 28.69 13.74
C SER A 221 45.76 27.66 14.53
N GLY A 222 45.92 26.46 13.95
CA GLY A 222 46.61 25.33 14.59
C GLY A 222 45.78 24.48 15.54
N ASN A 223 44.46 24.73 15.65
CA ASN A 223 43.49 23.95 16.41
C ASN A 223 42.28 23.55 15.54
N PRO A 224 42.48 22.74 14.47
CA PRO A 224 41.39 22.21 13.66
C PRO A 224 40.55 21.23 14.49
N GLN A 225 39.23 21.22 14.25
CA GLN A 225 38.30 20.30 14.90
C GLN A 225 37.77 19.30 13.87
N SER A 226 37.47 18.08 14.30
CA SER A 226 37.03 17.01 13.40
C SER A 226 36.14 16.01 14.11
N ALA A 227 35.13 15.52 13.40
CA ALA A 227 34.19 14.52 13.84
C ALA A 227 33.92 13.50 12.71
N THR A 228 33.14 12.48 13.02
CA THR A 228 32.58 11.56 12.03
C THR A 228 31.08 11.54 12.25
N LEU A 229 30.32 11.92 11.24
CA LEU A 229 28.86 11.80 11.23
C LEU A 229 28.54 10.38 10.74
N SER A 230 27.62 9.69 11.40
CA SER A 230 27.34 8.26 11.18
C SER A 230 25.91 7.91 11.58
N GLY A 231 25.46 6.70 11.26
CA GLY A 231 24.09 6.23 11.56
C GLY A 231 23.08 6.51 10.45
N PHE A 232 23.58 6.90 9.28
CA PHE A 232 22.84 6.89 8.01
C PHE A 232 23.34 5.71 7.16
N LEU A 233 22.60 5.38 6.11
CA LEU A 233 23.07 4.61 4.97
C LEU A 233 22.76 5.43 3.72
N VAL A 234 23.76 5.65 2.87
CA VAL A 234 23.53 6.29 1.56
C VAL A 234 22.97 5.22 0.60
N PRO A 235 21.81 5.46 -0.03
CA PRO A 235 21.14 4.51 -0.93
C PRO A 235 22.00 4.08 -2.12
N THR A 236 21.68 2.93 -2.74
CA THR A 236 22.40 2.46 -3.92
C THR A 236 21.94 3.09 -5.23
N ALA A 237 20.67 3.50 -5.34
CA ALA A 237 20.16 4.34 -6.43
C ALA A 237 20.07 5.83 -6.01
N GLY A 238 19.40 6.64 -6.84
CA GLY A 238 19.45 8.11 -6.78
C GLY A 238 19.07 8.69 -5.40
N PHE A 239 19.99 9.48 -4.82
CA PHE A 239 19.80 10.12 -3.52
C PHE A 239 20.17 11.62 -3.57
N ASP A 240 19.68 12.36 -2.58
CA ASP A 240 20.04 13.74 -2.25
C ASP A 240 20.50 13.85 -0.79
N ALA A 241 21.42 14.78 -0.52
CA ALA A 241 21.94 14.99 0.82
C ALA A 241 22.28 16.46 1.08
N LYS A 242 21.94 16.95 2.28
CA LYS A 242 22.26 18.30 2.74
C LYS A 242 22.73 18.32 4.19
N LEU A 243 23.58 19.30 4.47
CA LEU A 243 24.20 19.55 5.76
C LEU A 243 23.82 20.96 6.23
N GLY A 244 23.02 21.04 7.30
CA GLY A 244 22.86 22.24 8.10
C GLY A 244 24.06 22.44 9.02
N VAL A 245 24.54 23.68 9.14
CA VAL A 245 25.69 24.06 9.95
C VAL A 245 25.36 25.32 10.74
N VAL A 246 25.72 25.31 12.03
CA VAL A 246 25.63 26.50 12.88
C VAL A 246 26.99 26.79 13.51
N THR A 247 27.45 28.02 13.35
CA THR A 247 28.64 28.55 14.02
C THR A 247 28.36 29.87 14.71
N PHE A 248 29.18 30.15 15.72
CA PHE A 248 29.25 31.44 16.38
C PHE A 248 30.61 32.09 16.17
N GLU A 249 30.65 33.42 16.31
CA GLU A 249 31.78 34.32 16.03
C GLU A 249 32.04 34.57 14.52
N GLY A 250 31.95 33.54 13.67
CA GLY A 250 32.22 33.54 12.21
C GLY A 250 32.17 34.88 11.45
N ASP A 251 33.26 35.17 10.75
CA ASP A 251 33.69 36.53 10.46
C ASP A 251 33.85 36.83 8.95
N SER A 252 33.04 37.76 8.43
CA SER A 252 33.05 38.13 7.00
C SER A 252 34.36 38.75 6.50
N SER A 253 35.19 39.26 7.42
CA SER A 253 36.34 40.09 7.09
C SER A 253 37.69 39.40 7.30
N LEU A 254 37.72 38.39 8.17
CA LEU A 254 38.82 37.43 8.27
C LEU A 254 38.62 36.33 7.20
N THR A 255 39.65 35.53 6.95
CA THR A 255 39.62 34.51 5.89
C THR A 255 40.57 33.34 6.22
N GLY A 256 40.33 32.20 5.59
CA GLY A 256 41.15 31.01 5.72
C GLY A 256 40.69 30.08 6.83
N ASP A 257 39.47 30.30 7.31
CA ASP A 257 38.51 29.29 7.73
C ASP A 257 38.02 28.45 6.53
N ALA A 258 37.68 27.18 6.80
CA ALA A 258 37.16 26.26 5.81
C ALA A 258 36.41 25.09 6.47
N LEU A 259 35.32 24.66 5.82
CA LEU A 259 34.61 23.42 6.12
C LEU A 259 34.97 22.33 5.10
N ILE A 260 35.27 21.13 5.59
CA ILE A 260 35.67 19.97 4.80
C ILE A 260 34.74 18.81 5.15
N PHE A 261 34.05 18.25 4.17
CA PHE A 261 33.14 17.13 4.31
C PHE A 261 33.56 16.01 3.34
N ASP A 262 33.70 14.81 3.87
CA ASP A 262 34.37 13.65 3.26
C ASP A 262 35.67 13.97 2.49
N GLY A 263 36.52 14.80 3.11
CA GLY A 263 37.80 15.22 2.54
C GLY A 263 37.70 16.30 1.43
N VAL A 264 36.50 16.70 1.02
CA VAL A 264 36.26 17.78 0.05
C VAL A 264 36.00 19.10 0.78
N THR A 265 36.71 20.17 0.43
CA THR A 265 36.43 21.52 0.95
C THR A 265 35.13 22.05 0.33
N LEU A 266 34.12 22.30 1.17
CA LEU A 266 32.82 22.78 0.74
C LEU A 266 32.88 24.26 0.32
N SER A 267 32.11 24.64 -0.70
CA SER A 267 31.90 26.04 -1.09
C SER A 267 30.70 26.19 -2.03
N ASN A 268 30.11 27.37 -2.03
CA ASN A 268 28.99 27.77 -2.89
C ASN A 268 29.06 29.29 -3.19
N GLY A 269 27.96 29.90 -3.66
CA GLY A 269 27.89 31.33 -4.01
C GLY A 269 27.92 32.30 -2.81
N VAL A 270 27.61 31.84 -1.59
CA VAL A 270 27.60 32.63 -0.35
C VAL A 270 28.76 32.20 0.57
N ASN A 271 28.95 30.91 0.79
CA ASN A 271 30.04 30.35 1.60
C ASN A 271 31.25 30.02 0.71
N THR A 272 32.33 30.79 0.79
CA THR A 272 33.50 30.57 -0.08
C THR A 272 34.46 29.54 0.52
N ALA A 273 35.22 28.81 -0.30
CA ALA A 273 36.12 27.72 0.17
C ALA A 273 37.23 28.15 1.16
N ASN A 274 37.46 29.46 1.30
CA ASN A 274 38.45 30.07 2.19
C ASN A 274 37.83 31.24 3.00
N ASN A 275 36.50 31.31 3.04
CA ASN A 275 35.70 31.99 4.06
C ASN A 275 34.28 31.43 3.99
N PHE A 276 34.10 30.31 4.68
CA PHE A 276 32.85 29.54 4.73
C PHE A 276 31.96 30.08 5.85
N PHE A 277 32.55 30.40 7.00
CA PHE A 277 31.87 30.92 8.20
C PHE A 277 32.00 32.44 8.23
N ASN A 278 31.20 33.09 7.39
CA ASN A 278 31.36 34.51 7.04
C ASN A 278 30.25 35.42 7.59
N GLY A 279 29.49 34.99 8.59
CA GLY A 279 28.34 35.68 9.15
C GLY A 279 27.14 35.64 8.19
N SER A 280 26.90 34.50 7.54
CA SER A 280 25.83 34.28 6.56
C SER A 280 24.63 33.52 7.11
N ARG A 281 23.52 33.60 6.38
CA ARG A 281 22.43 32.61 6.44
C ARG A 281 21.99 32.29 5.04
N SER A 282 22.25 31.08 4.61
CA SER A 282 21.96 30.58 3.28
C SER A 282 21.29 29.21 3.30
N PHE A 283 20.62 28.89 2.20
CA PHE A 283 20.04 27.58 1.94
C PHE A 283 20.43 27.18 0.52
N LEU A 284 21.14 26.05 0.42
CA LEU A 284 21.70 25.49 -0.81
C LEU A 284 22.44 26.54 -1.65
N GLY A 285 23.29 27.35 -0.98
CA GLY A 285 24.10 28.39 -1.59
C GLY A 285 23.37 29.67 -1.99
N THR A 286 22.10 29.85 -1.61
CA THR A 286 21.32 31.08 -1.80
C THR A 286 21.11 31.80 -0.47
N ALA A 287 21.39 33.11 -0.40
CA ALA A 287 21.18 33.91 0.81
C ALA A 287 19.69 33.99 1.20
N VAL A 288 19.39 33.75 2.48
CA VAL A 288 18.02 33.66 3.00
C VAL A 288 17.66 34.93 3.77
N SER A 289 16.56 35.57 3.36
CA SER A 289 15.96 36.73 4.03
C SER A 289 14.45 36.52 4.19
N VAL A 290 13.98 36.16 5.39
CA VAL A 290 12.57 35.80 5.60
C VAL A 290 11.74 37.03 6.01
N PRO A 291 10.68 37.39 5.26
CA PRO A 291 9.78 38.46 5.64
C PRO A 291 9.13 38.21 7.01
N GLY A 292 9.35 39.13 7.95
CA GLY A 292 8.85 39.03 9.33
C GLY A 292 9.91 38.71 10.38
N ASP A 293 11.12 38.30 9.96
CA ASP A 293 12.30 38.32 10.82
C ASP A 293 12.54 39.75 11.34
N LEU A 294 12.99 39.89 12.59
CA LEU A 294 13.26 41.21 13.19
C LEU A 294 14.55 41.12 14.04
N PRO A 295 15.66 41.75 13.61
CA PRO A 295 15.86 42.37 12.30
C PRO A 295 15.67 41.35 11.15
N GLN A 296 15.13 41.79 10.02
CA GLN A 296 15.23 41.02 8.78
C GLN A 296 16.57 41.35 8.14
N LEU A 297 17.45 40.36 8.09
CA LEU A 297 18.80 40.48 7.56
C LEU A 297 18.81 40.05 6.08
N THR A 298 19.88 40.32 5.34
CA THR A 298 19.97 39.99 3.91
C THR A 298 20.34 38.52 3.65
N GLY A 299 20.85 37.79 4.66
CA GLY A 299 21.38 36.43 4.53
C GLY A 299 22.77 36.35 3.90
N ALA A 300 23.23 37.42 3.25
CA ALA A 300 24.55 37.50 2.66
C ALA A 300 25.66 37.56 3.75
N ALA A 301 26.90 37.32 3.33
CA ALA A 301 28.09 37.42 4.17
C ALA A 301 28.13 38.74 4.97
N GLY A 302 28.44 38.63 6.26
CA GLY A 302 28.51 39.72 7.22
C GLY A 302 27.15 40.28 7.67
N SER A 303 26.02 39.72 7.22
CA SER A 303 24.70 40.20 7.63
C SER A 303 24.27 39.68 9.00
N MET A 304 24.75 38.52 9.42
CA MET A 304 24.48 37.89 10.72
C MET A 304 25.71 38.00 11.64
N SER A 305 25.93 39.18 12.22
CA SER A 305 27.13 39.43 13.05
C SER A 305 27.28 38.40 14.17
N GLY A 306 28.38 37.62 14.13
CA GLY A 306 28.74 36.60 15.10
C GLY A 306 27.91 35.30 15.07
N VAL A 307 27.15 35.03 14.00
CA VAL A 307 26.34 33.81 13.83
C VAL A 307 26.30 33.40 12.35
N ASP A 308 26.58 32.13 12.03
CA ASP A 308 26.24 31.53 10.73
C ASP A 308 25.09 30.53 10.87
N LEU A 309 24.20 30.49 9.88
CA LEU A 309 23.08 29.56 9.79
C LEU A 309 22.94 29.08 8.33
N ASP A 310 23.79 28.16 7.93
CA ASP A 310 23.93 27.75 6.53
C ASP A 310 23.52 26.30 6.31
N VAL A 311 22.74 26.06 5.27
CA VAL A 311 22.42 24.71 4.77
C VAL A 311 23.07 24.55 3.40
N VAL A 312 23.89 23.52 3.23
CA VAL A 312 24.63 23.24 1.99
C VAL A 312 24.31 21.86 1.44
N ASP A 313 24.28 21.75 0.12
CA ASP A 313 24.23 20.47 -0.58
C ASP A 313 25.55 19.71 -0.35
N VAL A 314 25.45 18.44 0.01
CA VAL A 314 26.58 17.50 0.18
C VAL A 314 26.39 16.21 -0.62
N THR A 315 25.40 16.14 -1.51
CA THR A 315 25.06 14.96 -2.33
C THR A 315 26.29 14.45 -3.09
N ALA A 316 26.98 15.34 -3.80
CA ALA A 316 28.17 15.03 -4.58
C ALA A 316 29.45 14.75 -3.74
N GLN A 317 29.34 14.71 -2.41
CA GLN A 317 30.42 14.30 -1.50
C GLN A 317 30.17 12.94 -0.86
N LEU A 318 29.01 12.33 -1.08
CA LEU A 318 28.67 11.00 -0.62
C LEU A 318 28.66 9.99 -1.78
N VAL A 319 28.75 8.71 -1.45
CA VAL A 319 28.65 7.60 -2.41
C VAL A 319 27.72 6.50 -1.89
N ALA A 320 27.12 5.75 -2.82
CA ALA A 320 26.27 4.59 -2.52
C ALA A 320 26.90 3.63 -1.48
N GLY A 321 26.08 3.16 -0.55
CA GLY A 321 26.47 2.25 0.54
C GLY A 321 27.30 2.88 1.66
N GLN A 322 27.53 4.21 1.64
CA GLN A 322 28.30 4.90 2.66
C GLN A 322 27.51 5.06 3.97
N THR A 323 28.09 4.65 5.10
CA THR A 323 27.42 4.68 6.42
C THR A 323 27.96 5.73 7.40
N SER A 324 28.99 6.47 6.97
CA SER A 324 29.57 7.58 7.74
C SER A 324 30.39 8.52 6.86
N ALA A 325 30.47 9.78 7.25
CA ALA A 325 31.28 10.82 6.59
C ALA A 325 32.16 11.55 7.62
N PRO A 326 33.48 11.67 7.40
CA PRO A 326 34.34 12.50 8.22
C PRO A 326 34.10 13.97 7.90
N ILE A 327 34.01 14.80 8.94
CA ILE A 327 33.85 16.24 8.84
C ILE A 327 34.98 16.95 9.59
N GLN A 328 35.51 18.03 9.02
CA GLN A 328 36.59 18.81 9.60
C GLN A 328 36.38 20.30 9.36
N ALA A 329 36.55 21.10 10.41
CA ALA A 329 36.60 22.54 10.32
C ALA A 329 38.01 23.02 10.68
N THR A 330 38.54 23.96 9.90
CA THR A 330 39.89 24.50 10.08
C THR A 330 39.88 26.01 9.99
N SER A 331 40.83 26.67 10.64
CA SER A 331 41.12 28.08 10.42
C SER A 331 42.62 28.34 10.39
N SER A 332 43.02 29.42 9.73
CA SER A 332 44.40 29.92 9.68
C SER A 332 44.58 31.32 10.26
N GLN A 333 43.52 32.14 10.32
CA GLN A 333 43.55 33.52 10.84
C GLN A 333 42.48 33.83 11.88
N ASP A 334 41.38 33.06 11.90
CA ASP A 334 40.14 33.35 12.64
C ASP A 334 39.93 32.38 13.84
N GLN A 335 38.97 32.69 14.74
CA GLN A 335 38.58 31.84 15.87
C GLN A 335 37.05 31.84 16.13
N TYR A 336 36.37 30.90 15.48
CA TYR A 336 34.93 30.64 15.65
C TYR A 336 34.62 29.38 16.49
N TYR A 337 33.34 29.18 16.81
CA TYR A 337 32.86 28.03 17.59
C TYR A 337 31.81 27.22 16.81
N LEU A 338 32.04 25.91 16.67
CA LEU A 338 31.14 24.96 16.02
C LEU A 338 29.98 24.56 16.95
N ALA A 339 28.77 25.00 16.64
CA ALA A 339 27.61 24.84 17.52
C ALA A 339 26.77 23.59 17.20
N ALA A 340 26.45 23.36 15.92
CA ALA A 340 25.68 22.20 15.51
C ALA A 340 25.91 21.79 14.05
N TRP A 341 25.64 20.51 13.79
CA TRP A 341 25.56 19.88 12.47
C TRP A 341 24.21 19.18 12.34
N ILE A 342 23.55 19.31 11.19
CA ILE A 342 22.28 18.67 10.90
C ILE A 342 22.40 17.95 9.56
N THR A 343 22.35 16.62 9.54
CA THR A 343 22.32 15.86 8.29
C THR A 343 20.87 15.56 7.91
N SER A 344 20.62 15.63 6.60
CA SER A 344 19.38 15.17 5.96
C SER A 344 19.79 14.49 4.66
N ILE A 345 19.70 13.17 4.66
CA ILE A 345 20.18 12.26 3.61
C ILE A 345 18.98 11.38 3.27
N SER A 346 18.65 11.20 1.98
CA SER A 346 17.58 10.26 1.60
C SER A 346 17.87 8.87 2.16
N THR A 347 16.83 8.16 2.58
CA THR A 347 16.92 6.73 2.89
C THR A 347 15.92 5.98 2.02
N PHE A 348 16.20 4.73 1.72
CA PHE A 348 15.31 3.82 1.01
C PHE A 348 15.09 2.65 1.97
N LEU A 349 13.85 2.50 2.41
CA LEU A 349 13.39 1.52 3.38
C LEU A 349 11.94 1.13 3.03
N PRO A 350 11.55 -0.15 3.19
CA PRO A 350 10.15 -0.50 3.31
C PRO A 350 9.56 0.09 4.60
N ASP A 351 8.23 0.26 4.67
CA ASP A 351 7.55 0.78 5.86
C ASP A 351 6.21 0.05 6.08
N PHE A 352 6.21 -0.85 7.06
CA PHE A 352 5.05 -1.65 7.44
C PHE A 352 4.28 -1.08 8.66
N THR A 353 4.54 0.17 9.08
CA THR A 353 3.90 0.75 10.30
C THR A 353 2.38 0.85 10.23
N THR A 354 1.78 0.83 9.03
CA THR A 354 0.33 0.84 8.80
C THR A 354 -0.32 -0.54 8.86
N SER A 355 0.47 -1.62 8.81
CA SER A 355 0.00 -3.01 8.74
C SER A 355 -0.92 -3.37 9.90
N THR A 356 -2.04 -4.03 9.60
CA THR A 356 -3.12 -4.24 10.57
C THR A 356 -3.34 -5.71 10.93
N LYS A 357 -3.92 -5.93 12.11
CA LYS A 357 -4.35 -7.24 12.60
C LYS A 357 -5.73 -7.16 13.22
N THR A 358 -6.69 -7.89 12.68
CA THR A 358 -8.06 -8.02 13.21
C THR A 358 -8.23 -9.34 13.94
N ALA A 359 -9.32 -9.48 14.69
CA ALA A 359 -9.71 -10.71 15.35
C ALA A 359 -11.23 -10.88 15.21
N LEU A 360 -11.65 -12.09 14.82
CA LEU A 360 -13.04 -12.48 14.68
C LEU A 360 -13.30 -13.71 15.53
N ASP A 361 -14.32 -13.66 16.37
CA ASP A 361 -14.88 -14.85 17.02
C ASP A 361 -15.75 -15.61 16.04
N LEU A 362 -15.36 -16.84 15.70
CA LEU A 362 -16.09 -17.71 14.78
C LEU A 362 -17.29 -18.41 15.45
N ASN A 363 -17.35 -18.46 16.78
CA ASN A 363 -18.46 -19.04 17.52
C ASN A 363 -19.62 -18.04 17.63
N GLY A 364 -19.29 -16.78 17.89
CA GLY A 364 -20.21 -15.66 18.00
C GLY A 364 -20.94 -15.64 19.36
N GLY A 365 -20.94 -14.48 20.02
CA GLY A 365 -21.63 -14.28 21.30
C GLY A 365 -20.78 -13.47 22.27
N ASP A 366 -20.82 -13.89 23.54
CA ASP A 366 -19.86 -13.46 24.58
C ASP A 366 -18.61 -14.35 24.46
N LEU A 367 -17.40 -13.79 24.48
CA LEU A 367 -16.16 -14.52 24.16
C LEU A 367 -15.65 -15.35 25.36
N VAL A 368 -15.68 -16.68 25.30
CA VAL A 368 -15.43 -17.56 26.46
C VAL A 368 -14.37 -18.65 26.20
N THR A 369 -14.07 -19.46 27.23
CA THR A 369 -13.18 -20.63 27.10
C THR A 369 -13.76 -21.67 26.16
N GLY A 370 -12.98 -22.06 25.15
CA GLY A 370 -13.37 -23.04 24.13
C GLY A 370 -13.63 -22.45 22.75
N ASP A 371 -13.86 -21.14 22.65
CA ASP A 371 -14.15 -20.47 21.39
C ASP A 371 -12.91 -20.34 20.50
N VAL A 372 -13.14 -20.16 19.20
CA VAL A 372 -12.10 -20.05 18.16
C VAL A 372 -12.06 -18.63 17.62
N ILE A 373 -10.93 -17.97 17.87
CA ILE A 373 -10.61 -16.67 17.29
C ILE A 373 -9.86 -16.92 15.98
N GLU A 374 -10.36 -16.36 14.88
CA GLU A 374 -9.61 -16.15 13.65
C GLU A 374 -8.91 -14.79 13.70
N TYR A 375 -7.61 -14.78 13.46
CA TYR A 375 -6.84 -13.56 13.23
C TYR A 375 -6.64 -13.39 11.72
N THR A 376 -6.91 -12.19 11.21
CA THR A 376 -6.50 -11.77 9.86
C THR A 376 -5.42 -10.70 10.01
N ILE A 377 -4.37 -10.78 9.19
CA ILE A 377 -3.28 -9.81 9.14
C ILE A 377 -3.18 -9.30 7.72
N THR A 378 -3.09 -7.98 7.56
CA THR A 378 -2.81 -7.32 6.29
C THR A 378 -1.53 -6.51 6.43
N LEU A 379 -0.53 -6.86 5.63
CA LEU A 379 0.74 -6.15 5.52
C LEU A 379 0.66 -5.24 4.30
N THR A 380 1.12 -4.00 4.42
CA THR A 380 1.21 -3.05 3.30
C THR A 380 2.57 -2.37 3.35
N ASN A 381 3.33 -2.40 2.26
CA ASN A 381 4.60 -1.68 2.19
C ASN A 381 4.36 -0.22 1.80
N THR A 382 4.20 0.64 2.79
CA THR A 382 4.07 2.10 2.59
C THR A 382 5.41 2.83 2.54
N GLY A 383 6.50 2.09 2.28
CA GLY A 383 7.87 2.59 2.23
C GLY A 383 8.20 3.35 0.95
N ASN A 384 9.48 3.44 0.64
CA ASN A 384 9.97 3.96 -0.65
C ASN A 384 11.03 3.05 -1.28
N ASP A 385 11.10 1.81 -0.81
CA ASP A 385 11.97 0.74 -1.29
C ASP A 385 11.14 -0.55 -1.24
N ALA A 386 11.35 -1.43 -2.21
CA ALA A 386 10.76 -2.76 -2.17
C ALA A 386 11.26 -3.49 -0.93
N ALA A 387 10.37 -4.18 -0.24
CA ALA A 387 10.75 -5.08 0.84
C ALA A 387 11.39 -6.32 0.22
N VAL A 388 12.45 -6.84 0.84
CA VAL A 388 13.09 -8.12 0.49
C VAL A 388 13.33 -8.96 1.74
N ASP A 389 13.42 -10.28 1.59
CA ASP A 389 13.46 -11.23 2.71
C ASP A 389 12.26 -11.03 3.68
N LEU A 390 11.04 -10.77 3.16
CA LEU A 390 9.86 -10.48 3.98
C LEU A 390 9.37 -11.71 4.78
N ILE A 391 9.44 -11.58 6.11
CA ILE A 391 9.05 -12.62 7.08
C ILE A 391 8.12 -12.03 8.14
N LEU A 392 7.07 -12.76 8.49
CA LEU A 392 6.17 -12.48 9.59
C LEU A 392 6.31 -13.55 10.69
N ASP A 393 6.46 -13.10 11.94
CA ASP A 393 6.51 -13.91 13.16
C ASP A 393 5.29 -13.59 14.05
N ASP A 394 4.47 -14.59 14.39
CA ASP A 394 3.24 -14.42 15.21
C ASP A 394 3.22 -15.35 16.44
N PRO A 395 3.54 -14.86 17.65
CA PRO A 395 3.52 -15.69 18.85
C PRO A 395 2.10 -16.05 19.28
N ILE A 396 1.80 -17.33 19.49
CA ILE A 396 0.47 -17.77 19.95
C ILE A 396 0.17 -17.15 21.33
N PRO A 397 -0.92 -16.38 21.48
CA PRO A 397 -1.11 -15.54 22.65
C PRO A 397 -1.45 -16.36 23.89
N ALA A 398 -0.90 -15.96 25.04
CA ALA A 398 -1.08 -16.67 26.29
C ALA A 398 -2.55 -16.77 26.70
N GLY A 399 -3.02 -17.97 27.02
CA GLY A 399 -4.44 -18.25 27.25
C GLY A 399 -5.18 -18.75 26.00
N THR A 400 -4.46 -19.06 24.92
CA THR A 400 -4.99 -19.74 23.73
C THR A 400 -4.09 -20.93 23.33
N THR A 401 -4.55 -21.73 22.37
CA THR A 401 -3.79 -22.78 21.67
C THR A 401 -4.05 -22.70 20.18
N TYR A 402 -3.02 -22.82 19.35
CA TYR A 402 -3.15 -22.86 17.89
C TYR A 402 -4.10 -23.98 17.42
N VAL A 403 -4.87 -23.71 16.36
CA VAL A 403 -5.73 -24.68 15.68
C VAL A 403 -4.96 -25.22 14.45
N PRO A 404 -4.54 -26.50 14.44
CA PRO A 404 -3.76 -27.08 13.36
C PRO A 404 -4.41 -26.95 11.97
N GLY A 405 -3.60 -26.71 10.94
CA GLY A 405 -4.02 -26.57 9.55
C GLY A 405 -4.96 -25.37 9.31
N SER A 406 -4.73 -24.25 10.01
CA SER A 406 -5.56 -23.05 9.86
C SER A 406 -4.87 -21.87 9.18
N ILE A 407 -3.60 -22.00 8.78
CA ILE A 407 -2.85 -20.96 8.08
C ILE A 407 -3.29 -20.91 6.62
N GLU A 408 -3.61 -19.72 6.14
CA GLU A 408 -4.00 -19.48 4.75
C GLU A 408 -3.56 -18.08 4.34
N ILE A 409 -2.88 -17.96 3.19
CA ILE A 409 -2.60 -16.66 2.55
C ILE A 409 -3.85 -16.31 1.73
N LEU A 410 -4.41 -15.14 1.99
CA LEU A 410 -5.69 -14.68 1.44
C LEU A 410 -5.52 -13.80 0.19
N SER A 411 -4.42 -13.06 0.10
CA SER A 411 -4.16 -12.15 -1.02
C SER A 411 -2.67 -11.86 -1.18
N GLY A 412 -2.28 -11.54 -2.42
CA GLY A 412 -0.89 -11.38 -2.82
C GLY A 412 -0.15 -12.72 -2.97
N PRO A 413 1.14 -12.69 -3.32
CA PRO A 413 1.87 -13.85 -3.80
C PRO A 413 1.81 -15.08 -2.87
N ASN A 414 1.68 -16.26 -3.49
CA ASN A 414 1.53 -17.57 -2.83
C ASN A 414 0.19 -17.77 -2.10
N THR A 415 -0.92 -17.26 -2.64
CA THR A 415 -2.29 -17.44 -2.12
C THR A 415 -2.64 -18.91 -1.80
N GLY A 416 -3.60 -19.12 -0.90
CA GLY A 416 -4.14 -20.44 -0.55
C GLY A 416 -3.67 -21.01 0.78
N VAL A 417 -4.16 -22.22 1.09
CA VAL A 417 -3.95 -22.92 2.37
C VAL A 417 -2.50 -23.38 2.50
N LYS A 418 -1.93 -23.21 3.70
CA LYS A 418 -0.56 -23.63 4.04
C LYS A 418 -0.57 -24.74 5.10
N THR A 419 0.50 -25.51 5.16
CA THR A 419 0.68 -26.58 6.15
C THR A 419 1.28 -26.05 7.46
N ASP A 420 1.21 -26.86 8.52
CA ASP A 420 1.83 -26.52 9.81
C ASP A 420 3.32 -26.93 9.87
N ALA A 421 3.83 -27.61 8.85
CA ALA A 421 5.09 -28.32 8.92
C ALA A 421 6.29 -27.42 8.59
N ALA A 422 7.49 -27.89 8.92
CA ALA A 422 8.69 -27.07 8.91
C ALA A 422 9.48 -27.27 7.61
N GLY A 423 9.41 -26.28 6.71
CA GLY A 423 10.24 -26.21 5.51
C GLY A 423 9.74 -27.03 4.31
N ASP A 424 8.43 -27.32 4.25
CA ASP A 424 7.73 -27.83 3.07
C ASP A 424 6.97 -26.76 2.28
N ASP A 425 6.41 -25.73 2.93
CA ASP A 425 5.85 -24.54 2.26
C ASP A 425 6.19 -23.21 2.99
N GLN A 426 5.62 -22.09 2.53
CA GLN A 426 5.91 -20.75 3.03
C GLN A 426 5.59 -20.52 4.52
N ALA A 427 4.75 -21.34 5.16
CA ALA A 427 4.39 -21.19 6.57
C ALA A 427 4.85 -22.38 7.43
N GLU A 428 5.08 -22.15 8.73
CA GLU A 428 5.29 -23.22 9.70
C GLU A 428 4.78 -22.83 11.10
N PHE A 429 4.38 -23.83 11.90
CA PHE A 429 4.12 -23.65 13.34
C PHE A 429 5.25 -24.27 14.18
N ASP A 430 6.09 -23.43 14.80
CA ASP A 430 7.29 -23.89 15.52
C ASP A 430 7.00 -24.53 16.89
N GLY A 431 5.73 -24.54 17.31
CA GLY A 431 5.25 -24.98 18.63
C GLY A 431 5.07 -23.85 19.65
N VAL A 432 5.40 -22.60 19.30
CA VAL A 432 5.27 -21.39 20.12
C VAL A 432 4.60 -20.26 19.31
N GLY A 433 4.91 -20.13 18.03
CA GLY A 433 4.37 -19.13 17.11
C GLY A 433 4.32 -19.63 15.66
N LEU A 434 3.73 -18.81 14.80
CA LEU A 434 3.79 -18.98 13.36
C LEU A 434 4.98 -18.21 12.79
N VAL A 435 5.61 -18.79 11.78
CA VAL A 435 6.58 -18.09 10.91
C VAL A 435 6.05 -18.20 9.48
N VAL A 436 5.85 -17.07 8.80
CA VAL A 436 5.31 -17.03 7.43
C VAL A 436 6.26 -16.21 6.56
N ARG A 437 6.70 -16.79 5.44
CA ARG A 437 7.45 -16.10 4.38
C ARG A 437 6.46 -15.56 3.37
N LEU A 438 6.56 -14.28 3.04
CA LEU A 438 5.56 -13.58 2.22
C LEU A 438 6.26 -12.85 1.06
N GLY A 439 5.50 -12.51 0.02
CA GLY A 439 6.01 -11.80 -1.16
C GLY A 439 6.40 -12.69 -2.35
N VAL A 440 6.68 -12.07 -3.48
CA VAL A 440 7.11 -12.72 -4.73
C VAL A 440 8.40 -13.49 -4.48
N GLY A 441 8.51 -14.72 -5.00
CA GLY A 441 9.68 -15.58 -4.79
C GLY A 441 9.85 -16.14 -3.37
N ALA A 442 8.88 -15.95 -2.46
CA ALA A 442 8.93 -16.53 -1.12
C ALA A 442 8.96 -18.06 -1.15
N THR A 443 9.92 -18.65 -0.44
CA THR A 443 10.09 -20.10 -0.36
C THR A 443 9.88 -20.62 1.06
N ALA A 444 9.90 -21.93 1.24
CA ALA A 444 9.81 -22.55 2.57
C ALA A 444 10.97 -22.22 3.54
N LEU A 445 12.01 -21.49 3.09
CA LEU A 445 13.19 -21.15 3.90
C LEU A 445 13.63 -19.67 3.81
N ALA A 446 13.07 -18.88 2.90
CA ALA A 446 13.44 -17.48 2.66
C ALA A 446 12.20 -16.64 2.38
N GLY A 447 12.17 -15.41 2.92
CA GLY A 447 11.15 -14.42 2.60
C GLY A 447 11.23 -14.00 1.12
N GLY A 448 10.12 -13.56 0.57
CA GLY A 448 10.05 -12.99 -0.77
C GLY A 448 10.13 -11.48 -0.74
N ASP A 449 9.82 -10.89 -1.89
CA ASP A 449 9.85 -9.46 -2.12
C ASP A 449 8.43 -8.87 -2.18
N LEU A 450 8.24 -7.61 -1.75
CA LEU A 450 6.95 -6.93 -1.78
C LEU A 450 7.15 -5.44 -2.09
N ASP A 451 6.61 -5.00 -3.22
CA ASP A 451 6.88 -3.69 -3.80
C ASP A 451 6.17 -2.55 -3.06
N VAL A 452 6.51 -1.31 -3.43
CA VAL A 452 6.00 -0.11 -2.75
C VAL A 452 4.54 0.14 -3.14
N GLY A 453 3.64 0.10 -2.15
CA GLY A 453 2.20 0.24 -2.34
C GLY A 453 1.46 -1.10 -2.22
N GLU A 454 2.14 -2.20 -2.54
CA GLU A 454 1.56 -3.55 -2.49
C GLU A 454 1.13 -3.97 -1.09
N SER A 455 0.20 -4.94 -1.05
CA SER A 455 -0.29 -5.56 0.17
C SER A 455 -0.45 -7.07 0.03
N THR A 456 -0.16 -7.78 1.10
CA THR A 456 -0.46 -9.22 1.24
C THR A 456 -1.21 -9.47 2.54
N SER A 457 -2.09 -10.46 2.56
CA SER A 457 -2.86 -10.79 3.75
C SER A 457 -2.94 -12.29 4.02
N LEU A 458 -3.07 -12.65 5.30
CA LEU A 458 -3.15 -14.04 5.76
C LEU A 458 -4.10 -14.18 6.95
N LYS A 459 -4.63 -15.38 7.16
CA LYS A 459 -5.40 -15.75 8.35
C LYS A 459 -4.86 -16.98 9.06
N PHE A 460 -5.14 -17.08 10.35
CA PHE A 460 -4.95 -18.28 11.17
C PHE A 460 -5.89 -18.31 12.38
N ARG A 461 -6.06 -19.48 13.02
CA ARG A 461 -7.01 -19.68 14.12
C ARG A 461 -6.35 -20.12 15.42
N VAL A 462 -6.90 -19.64 16.54
CA VAL A 462 -6.54 -20.10 17.90
C VAL A 462 -7.79 -20.38 18.73
N GLN A 463 -7.72 -21.40 19.59
CA GLN A 463 -8.79 -21.74 20.54
C GLN A 463 -8.47 -21.18 21.94
N ILE A 464 -9.47 -20.60 22.62
CA ILE A 464 -9.32 -20.02 23.95
C ILE A 464 -9.22 -21.11 25.03
N THR A 465 -8.19 -21.02 25.88
CA THR A 465 -7.97 -21.91 27.04
C THR A 465 -8.00 -21.16 28.38
N ALA A 466 -7.96 -19.84 28.39
CA ALA A 466 -8.11 -19.01 29.58
C ALA A 466 -9.60 -18.81 29.96
N THR A 467 -9.86 -18.65 31.27
CA THR A 467 -11.22 -18.54 31.85
C THR A 467 -11.63 -17.13 32.24
N SER A 468 -10.76 -16.13 32.03
CA SER A 468 -11.03 -14.69 32.17
C SER A 468 -9.75 -13.90 31.88
N GLY A 469 -9.91 -12.60 31.60
CA GLY A 469 -8.81 -11.66 31.33
C GLY A 469 -8.78 -11.25 29.86
N THR A 470 -7.69 -10.62 29.44
CA THR A 470 -7.52 -10.11 28.07
C THR A 470 -6.53 -10.97 27.32
N ILE A 471 -6.94 -11.53 26.17
CA ILE A 471 -6.03 -12.10 25.16
C ILE A 471 -5.46 -10.92 24.39
N SER A 472 -4.14 -10.88 24.21
CA SER A 472 -3.45 -9.82 23.47
C SER A 472 -2.51 -10.48 22.47
N ASN A 473 -2.68 -10.20 21.18
CA ASN A 473 -1.80 -10.71 20.14
C ASN A 473 -1.28 -9.60 19.21
N GLN A 474 -0.05 -9.76 18.72
CA GLN A 474 0.66 -8.83 17.85
C GLN A 474 1.70 -9.62 17.06
N ALA A 475 1.62 -9.54 15.73
CA ALA A 475 2.66 -10.08 14.85
C ALA A 475 3.78 -9.07 14.66
N GLU A 476 4.99 -9.60 14.54
CA GLU A 476 6.23 -8.89 14.21
C GLU A 476 6.54 -9.14 12.71
N ILE A 477 6.87 -8.09 11.97
CA ILE A 477 7.21 -8.13 10.54
C ILE A 477 8.69 -7.76 10.42
N THR A 478 9.46 -8.54 9.68
CA THR A 478 10.88 -8.30 9.44
C THR A 478 11.15 -8.33 7.94
N ALA A 479 11.85 -7.30 7.43
CA ALA A 479 12.24 -7.19 6.02
C ALA A 479 13.46 -6.27 5.89
N ALA A 480 14.20 -6.42 4.79
CA ALA A 480 15.22 -5.47 4.33
C ALA A 480 14.69 -4.67 3.13
N GLY A 481 15.45 -3.67 2.67
CA GLY A 481 15.12 -2.91 1.46
C GLY A 481 15.97 -3.34 0.26
N LEU A 482 15.35 -3.49 -0.92
CA LEU A 482 16.01 -3.90 -2.17
C LEU A 482 17.20 -3.00 -2.53
N GLN A 483 17.09 -1.69 -2.33
CA GLN A 483 18.18 -0.72 -2.55
C GLN A 483 19.21 -0.69 -1.40
N GLY A 484 19.25 -1.75 -0.59
CA GLY A 484 20.21 -1.99 0.48
C GLY A 484 19.77 -1.49 1.84
N GLY A 485 18.50 -1.11 2.02
CA GLY A 485 17.93 -0.81 3.33
C GLY A 485 18.23 -1.93 4.33
N PRO A 486 18.79 -1.65 5.53
CA PRO A 486 19.09 -2.70 6.50
C PRO A 486 17.82 -3.42 6.94
N LEU A 487 17.97 -4.70 7.32
CA LEU A 487 16.93 -5.47 7.97
C LEU A 487 16.39 -4.71 9.21
N ASP A 488 15.11 -4.38 9.19
CA ASP A 488 14.40 -3.70 10.28
C ASP A 488 13.09 -4.45 10.63
N THR A 489 12.42 -4.01 11.69
CA THR A 489 11.34 -4.77 12.33
C THR A 489 10.16 -3.87 12.73
N TRP A 490 8.96 -4.23 12.24
CA TRP A 490 7.71 -3.53 12.51
C TRP A 490 6.76 -4.41 13.34
N ASN A 491 5.79 -3.78 13.99
CA ASN A 491 4.76 -4.47 14.76
C ASN A 491 3.38 -4.11 14.21
N THR A 492 2.56 -5.13 13.92
CA THR A 492 1.18 -4.96 13.46
C THR A 492 0.32 -4.20 14.47
N GLY A 493 -0.65 -3.43 14.00
CA GLY A 493 -1.59 -2.66 14.83
C GLY A 493 -3.05 -3.12 14.71
N THR A 494 -3.88 -2.86 15.71
CA THR A 494 -5.33 -2.87 15.51
C THR A 494 -5.75 -1.73 14.57
N PRO A 495 -6.74 -1.91 13.67
CA PRO A 495 -7.24 -0.82 12.82
C PRO A 495 -7.55 0.47 13.61
N GLY A 496 -6.98 1.58 13.14
CA GLY A 496 -7.08 2.90 13.80
C GLY A 496 -6.14 3.13 15.00
N ASN A 497 -5.30 2.15 15.38
CA ASN A 497 -4.28 2.29 16.43
C ASN A 497 -2.97 1.55 16.04
N PRO A 498 -2.17 2.13 15.11
CA PRO A 498 -0.94 1.51 14.61
C PRO A 498 0.05 1.09 15.70
N GLY A 499 0.68 -0.08 15.53
CA GLY A 499 1.66 -0.64 16.47
C GLY A 499 1.11 -1.05 17.85
N ALA A 500 -0.20 -0.97 18.09
CA ALA A 500 -0.82 -1.47 19.32
C ALA A 500 -1.31 -2.92 19.15
N PRO A 501 -1.07 -3.82 20.13
CA PRO A 501 -1.57 -5.20 20.08
C PRO A 501 -3.09 -5.27 19.96
N THR A 502 -3.57 -6.25 19.19
CA THR A 502 -4.99 -6.56 19.06
C THR A 502 -5.44 -7.36 20.28
N THR A 503 -6.40 -6.81 21.01
CA THR A 503 -6.87 -7.33 22.30
C THR A 503 -8.32 -7.78 22.26
N ASN A 504 -8.58 -8.98 22.78
CA ASN A 504 -9.91 -9.54 22.98
C ASN A 504 -10.11 -9.81 24.48
N ASP A 505 -11.14 -9.21 25.09
CA ASP A 505 -11.49 -9.48 26.49
C ASP A 505 -12.36 -10.75 26.58
N ILE A 506 -11.97 -11.68 27.45
CA ILE A 506 -12.72 -12.91 27.73
C ILE A 506 -13.85 -12.57 28.70
N ASP A 507 -15.08 -12.77 28.25
CA ASP A 507 -16.31 -12.53 28.99
C ASP A 507 -16.59 -13.60 30.06
N GLU A 508 -17.53 -13.29 30.95
CA GLU A 508 -18.12 -14.28 31.84
C GLU A 508 -19.43 -14.81 31.27
N CYS A 509 -19.54 -16.11 31.05
CA CYS A 509 -20.80 -16.72 30.63
C CYS A 509 -22.00 -16.24 31.50
N SER A 510 -23.11 -15.98 30.84
CA SER A 510 -24.37 -15.49 31.41
C SER A 510 -25.43 -16.60 31.45
N SER A 511 -25.37 -17.54 30.50
CA SER A 511 -26.32 -18.61 30.24
C SER A 511 -25.63 -19.82 29.58
N ASP A 512 -26.31 -20.97 29.54
CA ASP A 512 -25.80 -22.18 28.84
C ASP A 512 -25.71 -21.99 27.31
N ALA A 513 -26.30 -20.93 26.74
CA ALA A 513 -26.14 -20.61 25.32
C ALA A 513 -24.76 -19.98 25.00
N ASP A 514 -24.06 -19.50 26.04
CA ASP A 514 -22.77 -18.83 25.95
C ASP A 514 -21.63 -19.83 26.27
N CYS A 515 -21.87 -21.13 26.01
CA CYS A 515 -20.96 -22.23 26.36
C CYS A 515 -21.03 -23.37 25.33
N ALA A 516 -19.92 -23.65 24.65
CA ALA A 516 -19.79 -24.76 23.71
C ALA A 516 -19.37 -26.09 24.36
N ALA A 517 -19.52 -27.20 23.63
CA ALA A 517 -18.95 -28.49 24.01
C ALA A 517 -17.40 -28.42 24.00
N PRO A 518 -16.69 -29.07 24.94
CA PRO A 518 -17.14 -30.10 25.89
C PRO A 518 -17.71 -29.56 27.21
N THR A 519 -17.84 -28.24 27.37
CA THR A 519 -18.31 -27.61 28.61
C THR A 519 -19.62 -26.82 28.40
N PRO A 520 -20.74 -27.46 28.00
CA PRO A 520 -21.94 -26.78 27.50
C PRO A 520 -22.80 -26.08 28.58
N ALA A 521 -22.27 -25.91 29.80
CA ALA A 521 -23.04 -25.46 30.95
C ALA A 521 -22.41 -24.25 31.64
N CYS A 522 -23.13 -23.13 31.73
CA CYS A 522 -22.64 -21.98 32.45
C CYS A 522 -22.85 -22.14 33.96
N LEU A 523 -21.75 -22.30 34.71
CA LEU A 523 -21.77 -22.33 36.17
C LEU A 523 -21.92 -20.91 36.73
N THR A 524 -23.12 -20.35 36.60
CA THR A 524 -23.51 -19.00 37.06
C THR A 524 -23.33 -18.73 38.56
N THR A 525 -22.98 -19.75 39.34
CA THR A 525 -22.64 -19.65 40.78
C THR A 525 -21.14 -19.59 41.08
N ALA A 526 -20.28 -19.74 40.07
CA ALA A 526 -18.85 -19.51 40.20
C ALA A 526 -18.52 -18.00 40.20
N ASP A 527 -17.30 -17.67 40.63
CA ASP A 527 -16.76 -16.30 40.69
C ASP A 527 -15.27 -16.38 40.27
N PRO A 528 -14.92 -16.06 39.00
CA PRO A 528 -15.81 -15.66 37.89
C PRO A 528 -16.75 -16.79 37.43
N LYS A 529 -17.81 -16.46 36.68
CA LYS A 529 -18.67 -17.47 36.02
C LYS A 529 -17.87 -18.15 34.91
N ILE A 530 -18.01 -19.47 34.79
CA ILE A 530 -17.25 -20.29 33.83
C ILE A 530 -18.16 -21.36 33.22
N CYS A 531 -17.84 -21.75 31.98
CA CYS A 531 -18.39 -22.95 31.37
C CYS A 531 -17.81 -24.22 32.04
N VAL A 532 -18.64 -25.22 32.28
CA VAL A 532 -18.30 -26.51 32.89
C VAL A 532 -18.98 -27.67 32.15
N GLU A 533 -18.53 -28.90 32.32
CA GLU A 533 -19.15 -30.08 31.68
C GLU A 533 -20.63 -30.20 32.09
N CYS A 534 -20.96 -29.97 33.37
CA CYS A 534 -22.34 -30.10 33.83
C CYS A 534 -22.70 -29.28 35.08
N THR A 535 -23.98 -28.88 35.16
CA THR A 535 -24.61 -28.36 36.38
C THR A 535 -25.78 -29.25 36.86
N ASN A 536 -26.16 -30.24 36.04
CA ASN A 536 -27.16 -31.26 36.29
C ASN A 536 -27.01 -32.38 35.24
N ASP A 537 -27.70 -33.51 35.42
CA ASP A 537 -27.54 -34.71 34.56
C ASP A 537 -27.89 -34.45 33.08
N THR A 538 -28.75 -33.48 32.72
CA THR A 538 -29.12 -33.26 31.30
C THR A 538 -28.02 -32.61 30.46
N HIS A 539 -26.88 -32.27 31.07
CA HIS A 539 -25.69 -31.76 30.37
C HIS A 539 -24.66 -32.87 30.12
N CYS A 540 -24.91 -34.07 30.67
CA CYS A 540 -24.10 -35.26 30.49
C CYS A 540 -24.79 -36.26 29.57
N SER A 541 -24.00 -37.07 28.87
CA SER A 541 -24.48 -38.20 28.05
C SER A 541 -23.34 -39.20 27.80
N GLY A 542 -23.64 -40.34 27.17
CA GLY A 542 -22.62 -41.27 26.70
C GLY A 542 -21.97 -42.09 27.81
N LEU A 543 -20.65 -42.20 27.80
CA LEU A 543 -19.88 -42.99 28.78
C LEU A 543 -19.92 -42.45 30.22
N SER A 544 -20.58 -41.31 30.44
CA SER A 544 -20.59 -40.58 31.70
C SER A 544 -21.92 -39.80 31.90
N PRO A 545 -23.08 -40.45 31.99
CA PRO A 545 -24.39 -39.79 31.94
C PRO A 545 -24.83 -39.07 33.23
N ASN A 546 -24.05 -39.13 34.31
CA ASN A 546 -24.37 -38.55 35.62
C ASN A 546 -23.48 -37.36 35.95
N CYS A 547 -24.07 -36.22 36.31
CA CYS A 547 -23.32 -35.05 36.74
C CYS A 547 -22.88 -35.17 38.21
N ASP A 548 -21.56 -35.21 38.48
CA ASP A 548 -21.06 -35.02 39.84
C ASP A 548 -21.11 -33.52 40.19
N LEU A 549 -22.19 -33.11 40.84
CA LEU A 549 -22.41 -31.74 41.35
C LEU A 549 -21.33 -31.26 42.35
N GLY A 550 -20.42 -32.13 42.79
CA GLY A 550 -19.27 -31.78 43.63
C GLY A 550 -18.01 -31.39 42.85
N THR A 551 -17.90 -31.80 41.58
CA THR A 551 -16.77 -31.48 40.67
C THR A 551 -17.19 -30.80 39.37
N ASN A 552 -18.50 -30.72 39.09
CA ASN A 552 -19.09 -30.22 37.83
C ASN A 552 -18.62 -30.98 36.59
N THR A 553 -18.29 -32.27 36.77
CA THR A 553 -17.85 -33.19 35.72
C THR A 553 -18.85 -34.31 35.51
N CYS A 554 -18.94 -34.80 34.28
CA CYS A 554 -19.73 -35.95 33.92
C CYS A 554 -19.07 -37.27 34.38
N THR A 555 -19.87 -38.21 34.87
CA THR A 555 -19.45 -39.47 35.51
C THR A 555 -20.44 -40.60 35.21
N CYS A 556 -20.07 -41.86 35.47
CA CYS A 556 -20.99 -43.00 35.31
C CYS A 556 -21.29 -43.69 36.65
N THR A 557 -22.58 -43.90 36.95
CA THR A 557 -23.05 -44.66 38.12
C THR A 557 -24.05 -45.77 37.71
N PRO A 558 -23.73 -47.07 37.89
CA PRO A 558 -24.55 -48.17 37.36
C PRO A 558 -26.00 -48.13 37.87
N SER A 559 -26.95 -48.03 36.93
CA SER A 559 -28.36 -47.78 37.25
C SER A 559 -29.29 -48.95 36.93
N GLY A 560 -28.90 -49.85 36.02
CA GLY A 560 -29.78 -50.90 35.51
C GLY A 560 -29.07 -52.03 34.77
N ALA A 561 -29.77 -52.58 33.79
CA ALA A 561 -29.18 -53.32 32.69
C ALA A 561 -29.30 -52.43 31.45
N GLU A 562 -28.34 -52.53 30.55
CA GLU A 562 -28.19 -51.63 29.41
C GLU A 562 -29.49 -51.39 28.64
N MET A 563 -29.85 -50.12 28.50
CA MET A 563 -30.91 -49.66 27.61
C MET A 563 -30.25 -49.14 26.32
N CYS A 564 -31.08 -48.84 25.33
CA CYS A 564 -30.62 -48.20 24.11
C CYS A 564 -31.06 -46.73 24.16
N ASP A 565 -30.37 -45.91 24.96
CA ASP A 565 -30.68 -44.50 25.19
C ASP A 565 -29.49 -43.54 25.04
N GLY A 566 -28.33 -44.03 24.60
CA GLY A 566 -27.14 -43.22 24.33
C GLY A 566 -26.26 -42.99 25.56
N ASP A 567 -26.55 -43.67 26.67
CA ASP A 567 -25.88 -43.56 27.95
C ASP A 567 -25.37 -44.93 28.42
N ASP A 568 -24.12 -45.05 28.87
CA ASP A 568 -23.57 -46.29 29.46
C ASP A 568 -24.26 -46.56 30.81
N ASN A 569 -25.37 -47.31 30.78
CA ASN A 569 -26.27 -47.45 31.92
C ASN A 569 -25.71 -48.40 33.00
N ASP A 570 -24.87 -49.36 32.59
CA ASP A 570 -24.25 -50.35 33.48
C ASP A 570 -22.77 -50.05 33.85
N CYS A 571 -22.19 -49.02 33.22
CA CYS A 571 -20.83 -48.50 33.38
C CYS A 571 -19.73 -49.51 33.04
N ASN A 572 -19.90 -50.26 31.95
CA ASN A 572 -18.90 -51.20 31.48
C ASN A 572 -17.82 -50.57 30.56
N GLY A 573 -18.00 -49.30 30.18
CA GLY A 573 -17.10 -48.57 29.29
C GLY A 573 -17.47 -48.66 27.80
N THR A 574 -18.69 -49.12 27.48
CA THR A 574 -19.27 -49.10 26.13
C THR A 574 -20.74 -48.71 26.19
N ILE A 575 -21.12 -47.67 25.43
CA ILE A 575 -22.50 -47.16 25.36
C ILE A 575 -23.41 -48.15 24.59
N ASP A 576 -24.60 -48.41 25.11
CA ASP A 576 -25.66 -49.21 24.46
C ASP A 576 -25.18 -50.62 24.02
N ASP A 577 -24.30 -51.27 24.80
CA ASP A 577 -23.70 -52.54 24.41
C ASP A 577 -24.75 -53.69 24.29
N GLY A 578 -24.53 -54.58 23.33
CA GLY A 578 -25.48 -55.64 23.00
C GLY A 578 -26.63 -55.21 22.06
N PHE A 579 -26.82 -53.91 21.80
CA PHE A 579 -27.75 -53.43 20.76
C PHE A 579 -27.12 -53.33 19.36
N GLY A 580 -25.81 -53.59 19.24
CA GLY A 580 -25.08 -53.52 17.97
C GLY A 580 -24.82 -52.10 17.50
N THR A 581 -24.90 -51.14 18.42
CA THR A 581 -24.60 -49.73 18.20
C THR A 581 -23.14 -49.51 17.79
N GLY A 582 -22.88 -48.45 17.01
CA GLY A 582 -21.53 -48.17 16.48
C GLY A 582 -21.06 -49.12 15.37
N VAL A 583 -21.83 -50.15 15.01
CA VAL A 583 -21.57 -50.95 13.80
C VAL A 583 -21.94 -50.09 12.59
N ALA A 584 -20.99 -49.91 11.68
CA ALA A 584 -21.20 -49.20 10.43
C ALA A 584 -22.38 -49.81 9.65
N CYS A 585 -23.28 -48.95 9.19
CA CYS A 585 -24.41 -49.29 8.35
C CYS A 585 -24.59 -48.18 7.32
N MET A 586 -25.08 -48.55 6.14
CA MET A 586 -25.19 -47.63 5.01
C MET A 586 -26.67 -47.47 4.69
N ALA A 587 -27.10 -46.25 4.40
CA ALA A 587 -28.41 -45.97 3.82
C ALA A 587 -28.27 -44.83 2.81
N GLY A 588 -28.93 -45.02 1.66
CA GLY A 588 -28.68 -44.24 0.46
C GLY A 588 -28.09 -45.12 -0.63
N ILE A 589 -27.87 -44.50 -1.77
CA ILE A 589 -27.18 -44.98 -2.98
C ILE A 589 -26.40 -43.74 -3.48
N GLY A 590 -25.30 -43.92 -4.20
CA GLY A 590 -24.53 -42.79 -4.76
C GLY A 590 -23.91 -41.87 -3.72
N ALA A 591 -23.87 -40.58 -4.01
CA ALA A 591 -23.42 -39.51 -3.11
C ALA A 591 -24.25 -39.43 -1.82
N CYS A 592 -25.53 -39.82 -1.88
CA CYS A 592 -26.36 -39.92 -0.69
C CYS A 592 -26.11 -41.19 0.13
N GLU A 593 -25.15 -42.06 -0.21
CA GLU A 593 -24.74 -43.19 0.63
C GLU A 593 -24.11 -42.69 1.94
N ALA A 594 -24.98 -42.31 2.86
CA ALA A 594 -24.61 -41.91 4.20
C ALA A 594 -24.09 -43.15 4.94
N THR A 595 -22.79 -43.13 5.25
CA THR A 595 -22.21 -44.06 6.24
C THR A 595 -22.70 -43.64 7.62
N GLY A 596 -23.77 -44.29 8.06
CA GLY A 596 -24.24 -44.19 9.42
C GLY A 596 -23.62 -45.23 10.33
N VAL A 597 -24.03 -45.18 11.58
CA VAL A 597 -23.88 -46.26 12.54
C VAL A 597 -25.25 -46.75 12.96
N VAL A 598 -25.32 -48.01 13.37
CA VAL A 598 -26.48 -48.48 14.11
C VAL A 598 -26.56 -47.64 15.38
N VAL A 599 -27.70 -46.99 15.61
CA VAL A 599 -28.04 -46.23 16.83
C VAL A 599 -29.31 -46.78 17.45
N CYS A 600 -29.66 -46.25 18.62
CA CYS A 600 -30.93 -46.52 19.25
C CYS A 600 -32.10 -45.82 18.55
N THR A 601 -33.09 -46.60 18.13
CA THR A 601 -34.39 -46.09 17.62
C THR A 601 -35.47 -46.10 18.69
N SER A 602 -35.25 -46.83 19.78
CA SER A 602 -36.01 -46.75 21.04
C SER A 602 -35.20 -47.42 22.16
N PRO A 603 -35.57 -47.26 23.46
CA PRO A 603 -34.87 -47.88 24.61
C PRO A 603 -34.74 -49.42 24.63
N SER A 604 -35.18 -50.12 23.57
CA SER A 604 -35.03 -51.57 23.41
C SER A 604 -34.87 -52.01 21.94
N MET A 605 -34.60 -51.08 21.01
CA MET A 605 -34.37 -51.36 19.59
C MET A 605 -33.33 -50.42 19.00
N SER A 606 -32.47 -50.97 18.15
CA SER A 606 -31.53 -50.22 17.33
C SER A 606 -31.93 -50.25 15.84
N GLY A 607 -31.38 -49.31 15.07
CA GLY A 607 -31.57 -49.13 13.63
C GLY A 607 -30.51 -48.17 13.08
N CYS A 608 -30.31 -48.12 11.76
CA CYS A 608 -29.28 -47.24 11.18
C CYS A 608 -29.66 -45.77 11.36
N ASN A 609 -28.74 -44.90 11.81
CA ASN A 609 -28.94 -43.44 11.80
C ASN A 609 -28.53 -42.79 10.49
N ALA A 610 -28.04 -43.55 9.51
CA ALA A 610 -27.84 -43.06 8.16
C ALA A 610 -29.16 -42.47 7.67
N VAL A 611 -29.25 -41.15 7.72
CA VAL A 611 -30.16 -40.38 6.91
C VAL A 611 -29.41 -40.26 5.59
N PRO A 612 -29.91 -40.85 4.49
CA PRO A 612 -29.33 -40.59 3.18
C PRO A 612 -29.19 -39.09 2.99
N GLY A 613 -28.18 -38.65 2.24
CA GLY A 613 -28.06 -37.25 1.82
C GLY A 613 -29.42 -36.72 1.33
N GLN A 614 -29.69 -35.43 1.54
CA GLN A 614 -30.72 -34.82 0.69
C GLN A 614 -30.20 -34.93 -0.74
N PRO A 615 -31.00 -35.47 -1.69
CA PRO A 615 -30.65 -35.39 -3.10
C PRO A 615 -30.28 -33.96 -3.45
N ALA A 616 -29.23 -33.80 -4.23
CA ALA A 616 -29.02 -32.54 -4.94
C ALA A 616 -30.24 -32.25 -5.83
N ALA A 617 -30.43 -30.99 -6.23
CA ALA A 617 -31.54 -30.64 -7.11
C ALA A 617 -31.32 -31.11 -8.57
N MET A 618 -30.05 -31.31 -8.94
CA MET A 618 -29.54 -31.87 -10.20
C MET A 618 -28.23 -32.63 -9.93
N GLU A 619 -27.78 -33.40 -10.93
CA GLU A 619 -26.48 -34.07 -10.95
C GLU A 619 -25.34 -33.08 -11.26
N THR A 620 -24.10 -33.45 -10.91
CA THR A 620 -22.89 -32.87 -11.52
C THR A 620 -22.43 -33.84 -12.60
N CYS A 621 -22.22 -33.36 -13.82
CA CYS A 621 -22.05 -34.27 -14.95
C CYS A 621 -20.61 -34.83 -15.05
N ASN A 622 -20.50 -36.04 -15.59
CA ASN A 622 -19.25 -36.79 -15.87
C ASN A 622 -18.29 -37.11 -14.69
N ASP A 623 -18.53 -36.65 -13.46
CA ASP A 623 -17.69 -36.96 -12.28
C ASP A 623 -17.84 -38.42 -11.73
N ALA A 624 -18.81 -39.16 -12.26
CA ALA A 624 -19.22 -40.51 -11.86
C ALA A 624 -19.83 -40.63 -10.44
N ILE A 625 -20.37 -39.55 -9.90
CA ILE A 625 -21.03 -39.44 -8.59
C ILE A 625 -22.55 -39.33 -8.78
N ASP A 626 -23.30 -40.29 -8.22
CA ASP A 626 -24.78 -40.36 -8.25
C ASP A 626 -25.37 -39.42 -7.18
N ALA A 627 -25.53 -38.13 -7.51
CA ALA A 627 -25.83 -37.01 -6.61
C ALA A 627 -27.34 -36.75 -6.38
N ASP A 628 -28.23 -37.18 -7.29
CA ASP A 628 -29.68 -37.28 -7.03
C ASP A 628 -30.07 -38.59 -6.31
N CYS A 629 -29.17 -39.59 -6.39
CA CYS A 629 -29.12 -40.78 -5.56
C CYS A 629 -30.20 -41.83 -5.87
N ASP A 630 -30.67 -41.88 -7.11
CA ASP A 630 -31.60 -42.90 -7.60
C ASP A 630 -30.93 -44.19 -8.13
N GLY A 631 -29.60 -44.15 -8.33
CA GLY A 631 -28.77 -45.31 -8.68
C GLY A 631 -28.26 -45.34 -10.13
N ASP A 632 -28.23 -44.20 -10.81
CA ASP A 632 -27.71 -44.02 -12.16
C ASP A 632 -27.01 -42.64 -12.27
N PRO A 633 -25.66 -42.56 -12.22
CA PRO A 633 -24.90 -41.32 -11.93
C PRO A 633 -24.96 -40.20 -12.99
N ASN A 634 -25.72 -40.38 -14.06
CA ASN A 634 -25.84 -39.41 -15.15
C ASN A 634 -27.32 -39.20 -15.55
N ASN A 635 -28.27 -39.51 -14.65
CA ASN A 635 -29.71 -39.56 -14.92
C ASN A 635 -30.39 -38.19 -14.86
N GLY A 636 -29.88 -37.30 -13.99
CA GLY A 636 -30.33 -35.91 -13.86
C GLY A 636 -29.55 -34.89 -14.69
N CYS A 637 -28.55 -35.29 -15.48
CA CYS A 637 -27.91 -34.45 -16.51
C CYS A 637 -28.93 -34.21 -17.64
N GLY A 638 -29.73 -33.18 -17.41
CA GLY A 638 -30.95 -32.87 -18.14
C GLY A 638 -31.34 -31.40 -18.00
N GLY A 639 -30.34 -30.53 -17.83
CA GLY A 639 -30.33 -29.30 -18.61
C GLY A 639 -30.54 -29.63 -20.10
N GLN A 640 -30.89 -28.63 -20.89
CA GLN A 640 -30.48 -28.74 -22.28
C GLN A 640 -28.96 -28.46 -22.32
N ASP A 641 -28.39 -28.94 -23.40
CA ASP A 641 -26.99 -29.05 -23.81
C ASP A 641 -27.29 -29.32 -25.29
N THR A 642 -27.37 -28.22 -26.03
CA THR A 642 -28.27 -28.06 -27.19
C THR A 642 -27.56 -28.36 -28.51
N ASP A 643 -26.28 -28.06 -28.50
CA ASP A 643 -25.15 -28.16 -29.42
C ASP A 643 -24.41 -29.49 -29.19
N GLY A 644 -24.05 -29.81 -27.93
CA GLY A 644 -23.50 -31.12 -27.55
C GLY A 644 -22.04 -31.12 -27.07
N ASP A 645 -21.51 -29.99 -26.59
CA ASP A 645 -20.08 -29.75 -26.32
C ASP A 645 -19.61 -30.45 -25.01
N GLY A 646 -20.36 -30.28 -23.92
CA GLY A 646 -19.93 -30.63 -22.56
C GLY A 646 -20.48 -29.70 -21.48
N LEU A 647 -20.79 -28.45 -21.84
CA LEU A 647 -21.35 -27.41 -20.99
C LEU A 647 -22.91 -27.45 -21.01
N PRO A 648 -23.62 -27.14 -19.90
CA PRO A 648 -25.10 -27.10 -19.91
C PRO A 648 -25.69 -25.71 -20.20
N ASP A 649 -26.89 -25.69 -20.83
CA ASP A 649 -27.69 -24.47 -21.18
C ASP A 649 -27.79 -23.43 -20.04
N ASP A 650 -27.78 -23.88 -18.78
CA ASP A 650 -27.92 -23.01 -17.60
C ASP A 650 -26.59 -22.59 -16.95
N VAL A 651 -25.46 -23.08 -17.45
CA VAL A 651 -24.09 -22.61 -17.16
C VAL A 651 -23.64 -21.62 -18.22
N GLU A 652 -23.82 -21.94 -19.51
CA GLU A 652 -23.54 -21.06 -20.67
C GLU A 652 -24.21 -19.68 -20.47
N ILE A 653 -25.54 -19.67 -20.26
CA ILE A 653 -26.33 -18.45 -19.91
C ILE A 653 -25.82 -17.71 -18.66
N GLN A 654 -25.07 -18.37 -17.77
CA GLN A 654 -24.56 -17.77 -16.54
C GLN A 654 -23.17 -17.15 -16.72
N ILE A 655 -22.36 -17.64 -17.65
CA ILE A 655 -20.99 -17.15 -17.89
C ILE A 655 -20.93 -16.19 -19.08
N GLY A 656 -21.71 -16.42 -20.15
CA GLY A 656 -21.82 -15.52 -21.30
C GLY A 656 -22.04 -16.25 -22.64
N THR A 657 -21.50 -17.46 -22.77
CA THR A 657 -21.47 -18.26 -24.01
C THR A 657 -22.85 -18.65 -24.55
N ASP A 658 -22.99 -18.94 -25.87
CA ASP A 658 -24.31 -19.22 -26.50
C ASP A 658 -24.70 -20.71 -26.37
N PRO A 659 -25.82 -21.04 -25.68
CA PRO A 659 -26.40 -22.40 -25.59
C PRO A 659 -26.94 -23.02 -26.90
N ASN A 660 -26.32 -22.71 -28.03
CA ASN A 660 -26.65 -23.21 -29.36
C ASN A 660 -25.42 -23.34 -30.27
N ASP A 661 -24.27 -22.80 -29.87
CA ASP A 661 -22.96 -23.08 -30.46
C ASP A 661 -22.11 -23.83 -29.43
N ALA A 662 -21.12 -24.58 -29.90
CA ALA A 662 -20.33 -25.48 -29.04
C ALA A 662 -18.94 -24.93 -28.73
N ASP A 663 -18.64 -23.74 -29.24
CA ASP A 663 -17.34 -23.10 -29.44
C ASP A 663 -17.78 -21.68 -29.81
N SER A 664 -17.78 -20.79 -28.82
CA SER A 664 -18.50 -19.50 -28.87
C SER A 664 -17.65 -18.35 -29.42
N ASP A 665 -16.33 -18.54 -29.41
CA ASP A 665 -15.24 -17.71 -29.93
C ASP A 665 -14.77 -18.17 -31.33
N ASP A 666 -15.21 -19.34 -31.80
CA ASP A 666 -14.83 -19.96 -33.10
C ASP A 666 -13.33 -20.35 -33.18
N ASP A 667 -12.67 -20.58 -32.04
CA ASP A 667 -11.22 -20.74 -31.89
C ASP A 667 -10.69 -22.15 -32.26
N GLY A 668 -11.56 -23.16 -32.15
CA GLY A 668 -11.27 -24.58 -32.43
C GLY A 668 -11.18 -25.48 -31.20
N ALA A 669 -11.18 -24.91 -29.99
CA ALA A 669 -11.60 -25.57 -28.78
C ALA A 669 -13.15 -25.57 -28.69
N SER A 670 -13.69 -25.86 -27.52
CA SER A 670 -15.15 -25.81 -27.29
C SER A 670 -15.37 -25.36 -25.85
N ASP A 671 -16.45 -24.64 -25.55
CA ASP A 671 -16.72 -24.12 -24.20
C ASP A 671 -16.58 -25.20 -23.10
N GLY A 672 -16.89 -26.45 -23.42
CA GLY A 672 -16.79 -27.63 -22.54
C GLY A 672 -15.43 -28.36 -22.53
N GLU A 673 -14.53 -28.05 -23.47
CA GLU A 673 -13.10 -28.43 -23.44
C GLU A 673 -12.21 -27.34 -22.81
N GLU A 674 -12.73 -26.12 -22.68
CA GLU A 674 -12.01 -24.95 -22.20
C GLU A 674 -11.47 -24.97 -20.76
N VAL A 675 -10.33 -24.30 -20.56
CA VAL A 675 -9.59 -24.27 -19.30
C VAL A 675 -10.12 -23.17 -18.39
N ASP A 676 -10.85 -23.56 -17.35
CA ASP A 676 -11.45 -22.65 -16.36
C ASP A 676 -12.45 -21.59 -16.93
N VAL A 677 -12.81 -21.66 -18.24
CA VAL A 677 -13.93 -21.10 -19.08
C VAL A 677 -14.74 -19.87 -18.61
N GLY A 678 -15.09 -19.78 -17.33
CA GLY A 678 -15.76 -18.63 -16.73
C GLY A 678 -14.79 -17.73 -15.95
N THR A 679 -13.53 -17.72 -16.38
CA THR A 679 -12.41 -16.93 -15.86
C THR A 679 -11.94 -16.01 -16.98
N ASP A 680 -11.33 -14.89 -16.61
CA ASP A 680 -10.65 -13.92 -17.44
C ASP A 680 -9.17 -14.08 -17.03
N SER A 681 -8.31 -14.52 -17.96
CA SER A 681 -6.99 -15.07 -17.64
C SER A 681 -5.84 -14.12 -17.92
N ASP A 682 -5.88 -13.37 -19.02
CA ASP A 682 -4.91 -12.32 -19.36
C ASP A 682 -5.29 -10.95 -18.73
N GLY A 683 -6.58 -10.66 -18.58
CA GLY A 683 -7.14 -9.43 -18.03
C GLY A 683 -7.79 -8.49 -19.05
N ASP A 684 -8.07 -8.91 -20.30
CA ASP A 684 -8.58 -8.04 -21.38
C ASP A 684 -10.08 -7.69 -21.29
N GLY A 685 -10.84 -8.46 -20.51
CA GLY A 685 -12.26 -8.27 -20.24
C GLY A 685 -13.17 -9.38 -20.79
N LEU A 686 -12.67 -10.21 -21.71
CA LEU A 686 -13.33 -11.44 -22.11
C LEU A 686 -13.07 -12.54 -21.07
N ILE A 687 -13.83 -13.63 -21.18
CA ILE A 687 -13.59 -14.85 -20.42
C ILE A 687 -13.10 -15.93 -21.37
N ASN A 688 -12.30 -16.88 -20.91
CA ASN A 688 -11.73 -17.99 -21.66
C ASN A 688 -12.69 -18.84 -22.55
N GLY A 689 -14.01 -18.64 -22.49
CA GLY A 689 -14.98 -19.27 -23.40
C GLY A 689 -15.70 -18.29 -24.32
N LEU A 690 -15.19 -17.06 -24.41
CA LEU A 690 -15.54 -16.00 -25.35
C LEU A 690 -14.27 -15.36 -25.95
N ASP A 691 -13.10 -15.92 -25.67
CA ASP A 691 -11.79 -15.33 -25.83
C ASP A 691 -10.92 -16.29 -26.66
N PRO A 692 -10.60 -15.97 -27.92
CA PRO A 692 -9.84 -16.86 -28.80
C PRO A 692 -8.42 -17.22 -28.36
N ASP A 693 -7.76 -16.38 -27.56
CA ASP A 693 -6.35 -16.48 -27.16
C ASP A 693 -6.25 -16.09 -25.67
N SER A 694 -6.66 -17.02 -24.80
CA SER A 694 -6.91 -16.83 -23.36
C SER A 694 -5.69 -16.35 -22.53
N ASP A 695 -4.49 -16.31 -23.10
CA ASP A 695 -3.31 -15.69 -22.49
C ASP A 695 -2.57 -14.67 -23.37
N ASN A 696 -3.13 -14.38 -24.55
CA ASN A 696 -2.78 -13.32 -25.49
C ASN A 696 -1.30 -13.37 -25.92
N ASP A 697 -0.87 -14.54 -26.39
CA ASP A 697 0.50 -14.81 -26.84
C ASP A 697 0.64 -15.00 -28.37
N GLY A 698 -0.50 -15.11 -29.05
CA GLY A 698 -0.67 -15.28 -30.49
C GLY A 698 -1.15 -16.68 -30.90
N LEU A 699 -1.23 -17.65 -29.97
CA LEU A 699 -1.69 -19.01 -30.24
C LEU A 699 -3.10 -19.25 -29.67
N TYR A 700 -4.10 -19.29 -30.55
CA TYR A 700 -5.46 -19.63 -30.14
C TYR A 700 -5.55 -20.96 -29.37
N ASP A 701 -6.38 -21.01 -28.33
CA ASP A 701 -6.47 -22.11 -27.34
C ASP A 701 -6.64 -23.50 -28.01
N GLY A 702 -7.45 -23.59 -29.06
CA GLY A 702 -7.68 -24.78 -29.88
C GLY A 702 -6.44 -25.26 -30.62
N THR A 703 -5.57 -24.34 -31.04
CA THR A 703 -4.25 -24.65 -31.61
C THR A 703 -3.36 -25.30 -30.55
N GLU A 704 -3.32 -24.71 -29.36
CA GLU A 704 -2.49 -25.15 -28.24
C GLU A 704 -2.93 -26.49 -27.63
N LEU A 705 -4.25 -26.73 -27.57
CA LEU A 705 -4.83 -28.01 -27.22
C LEU A 705 -4.61 -29.09 -28.30
N GLY A 706 -4.10 -28.69 -29.48
CA GLY A 706 -3.76 -29.58 -30.61
C GLY A 706 -4.99 -30.06 -31.38
N GLN A 707 -6.00 -29.20 -31.54
CA GLN A 707 -7.26 -29.48 -32.23
C GLN A 707 -7.19 -29.17 -33.74
N ASP A 708 -8.28 -29.45 -34.48
CA ASP A 708 -8.45 -28.95 -35.84
C ASP A 708 -9.72 -28.11 -35.96
N CYS A 709 -9.73 -27.10 -36.84
CA CYS A 709 -10.88 -26.22 -37.11
C CYS A 709 -12.07 -26.93 -37.81
N ALA A 710 -12.36 -28.16 -37.41
CA ALA A 710 -13.50 -28.97 -37.80
C ALA A 710 -14.23 -29.57 -36.57
N GLY A 711 -14.08 -28.91 -35.41
CA GLY A 711 -14.87 -29.11 -34.21
C GLY A 711 -16.39 -28.98 -34.43
N PRO A 712 -17.21 -29.38 -33.45
CA PRO A 712 -18.58 -28.89 -33.34
C PRO A 712 -18.54 -27.42 -32.88
N GLY A 713 -19.39 -26.56 -33.46
CA GLY A 713 -19.29 -25.11 -33.28
C GLY A 713 -18.47 -24.52 -34.42
N THR A 714 -17.21 -24.17 -34.16
CA THR A 714 -16.17 -23.66 -35.08
C THR A 714 -16.60 -23.30 -36.51
N ASP A 715 -16.95 -22.04 -36.76
CA ASP A 715 -16.90 -21.43 -38.09
C ASP A 715 -15.50 -20.89 -38.37
N ALA A 716 -14.62 -21.76 -38.88
CA ALA A 716 -13.29 -21.44 -39.44
C ALA A 716 -13.29 -20.44 -40.63
N ALA A 717 -14.35 -19.65 -40.80
CA ALA A 717 -14.46 -18.48 -41.64
C ALA A 717 -14.66 -17.16 -40.87
N ALA A 718 -14.74 -17.19 -39.52
CA ALA A 718 -14.64 -16.05 -38.63
C ALA A 718 -13.22 -15.46 -38.71
N GLY A 719 -12.24 -16.12 -38.09
CA GLY A 719 -10.82 -15.78 -38.17
C GLY A 719 -9.99 -16.58 -37.17
N HIS A 720 -10.56 -16.68 -35.98
CA HIS A 720 -10.07 -17.18 -34.68
C HIS A 720 -9.46 -18.59 -34.61
N CYS A 721 -9.38 -19.38 -35.70
CA CYS A 721 -8.85 -20.76 -35.63
C CYS A 721 -7.75 -21.06 -36.65
N VAL A 722 -6.64 -21.64 -36.15
CA VAL A 722 -5.59 -22.26 -36.97
C VAL A 722 -5.60 -23.80 -36.82
N GLU A 723 -5.56 -24.54 -37.93
CA GLU A 723 -5.41 -26.00 -37.90
C GLU A 723 -4.00 -26.37 -37.37
N ASP A 724 -3.91 -26.98 -36.18
CA ASP A 724 -2.65 -27.53 -35.64
C ASP A 724 -1.91 -28.42 -36.67
N ALA A 725 -0.59 -28.25 -36.72
CA ALA A 725 0.29 -28.95 -37.63
C ALA A 725 1.00 -30.20 -37.03
N ASP A 726 1.11 -30.34 -35.71
CA ASP A 726 1.58 -31.55 -35.00
C ASP A 726 0.98 -31.64 -33.58
N PRO A 727 -0.12 -32.40 -33.36
CA PRO A 727 -0.92 -32.37 -32.13
C PRO A 727 -0.29 -33.24 -31.03
N THR A 728 1.00 -33.03 -30.83
CA THR A 728 1.88 -33.61 -29.81
C THR A 728 2.82 -32.57 -29.20
N THR A 729 2.79 -31.33 -29.72
CA THR A 729 3.32 -30.10 -29.15
C THR A 729 2.10 -29.28 -28.73
N THR A 730 1.86 -29.21 -27.43
CA THR A 730 0.67 -28.60 -26.82
C THR A 730 1.13 -27.78 -25.63
N THR A 731 0.50 -26.64 -25.43
CA THR A 731 0.81 -25.62 -24.42
C THR A 731 -0.35 -25.53 -23.41
N ASP A 732 -0.43 -24.47 -22.60
CA ASP A 732 -1.42 -24.29 -21.53
C ASP A 732 -2.08 -22.92 -21.73
N PRO A 733 -3.29 -22.82 -22.34
CA PRO A 733 -3.90 -21.56 -22.84
C PRO A 733 -4.23 -20.49 -21.81
N THR A 734 -3.76 -20.65 -20.58
CA THR A 734 -3.98 -19.68 -19.49
C THR A 734 -2.65 -19.18 -18.94
N ASN A 735 -1.57 -19.37 -19.69
CA ASN A 735 -0.19 -19.12 -19.32
C ASN A 735 0.74 -19.07 -20.56
N ALA A 736 0.89 -17.86 -21.12
CA ALA A 736 1.74 -17.43 -22.25
C ALA A 736 3.26 -17.71 -22.15
N ASP A 737 3.71 -18.63 -21.31
CA ASP A 737 5.09 -19.12 -21.14
C ASP A 737 4.97 -20.49 -20.44
N THR A 738 4.50 -21.52 -21.17
CA THR A 738 4.12 -22.85 -20.66
C THR A 738 5.19 -23.48 -19.77
N ASP A 739 6.47 -23.22 -20.04
CA ASP A 739 7.58 -23.86 -19.34
C ASP A 739 8.34 -22.98 -18.32
N GLY A 740 8.03 -21.68 -18.28
CA GLY A 740 8.61 -20.67 -17.39
C GLY A 740 10.03 -20.26 -17.81
N GLY A 741 10.30 -20.27 -19.12
CA GLY A 741 11.57 -20.01 -19.77
C GLY A 741 11.88 -18.51 -19.97
N SER A 742 10.84 -17.66 -20.05
CA SER A 742 10.82 -16.22 -20.39
C SER A 742 10.87 -15.86 -21.88
N VAL A 743 10.29 -16.69 -22.75
CA VAL A 743 9.85 -16.35 -24.11
C VAL A 743 8.41 -16.89 -24.28
N PRO A 744 7.45 -16.13 -24.83
CA PRO A 744 6.10 -16.64 -25.01
C PRO A 744 6.00 -17.78 -26.04
N ASP A 745 5.00 -18.65 -25.88
CA ASP A 745 4.85 -19.87 -26.67
C ASP A 745 4.57 -19.54 -28.15
N GLY A 746 3.73 -18.55 -28.46
CA GLY A 746 3.51 -17.99 -29.80
C GLY A 746 4.70 -17.20 -30.38
N ALA A 747 5.58 -16.67 -29.52
CA ALA A 747 6.86 -16.13 -29.97
C ALA A 747 7.86 -17.25 -30.32
N GLU A 748 7.80 -18.38 -29.61
CA GLU A 748 8.59 -19.59 -29.89
C GLU A 748 8.09 -20.32 -31.14
N ASP A 749 6.76 -20.42 -31.35
CA ASP A 749 6.12 -20.77 -32.64
C ASP A 749 5.77 -19.55 -33.49
N SER A 750 6.78 -18.83 -34.01
CA SER A 750 6.58 -17.57 -34.76
C SER A 750 5.78 -17.65 -36.08
N ASN A 751 5.18 -18.81 -36.38
CA ASN A 751 4.24 -19.00 -37.49
C ASN A 751 2.85 -19.49 -37.07
N LEU A 752 2.59 -19.56 -35.76
CA LEU A 752 1.31 -19.75 -35.09
C LEU A 752 0.55 -20.98 -35.64
N ASN A 753 1.15 -22.17 -35.59
CA ASN A 753 0.55 -23.38 -36.14
C ASN A 753 0.60 -24.63 -35.24
N GLY A 754 1.02 -24.47 -33.98
CA GLY A 754 1.09 -25.53 -32.98
C GLY A 754 2.26 -26.52 -33.18
N ALA A 755 3.17 -26.30 -34.14
CA ALA A 755 4.20 -27.27 -34.48
C ALA A 755 5.61 -26.69 -34.63
N ILE A 756 6.53 -27.20 -33.79
CA ILE A 756 7.96 -26.89 -33.82
C ILE A 756 8.59 -27.27 -35.18
N ASP A 757 8.72 -26.29 -36.07
CA ASP A 757 9.22 -26.43 -37.43
C ASP A 757 10.71 -25.99 -37.51
N ALA A 758 11.16 -25.50 -38.67
CA ALA A 758 12.57 -25.42 -39.01
C ALA A 758 13.18 -24.02 -38.84
N GLY A 759 12.90 -23.35 -37.74
CA GLY A 759 13.39 -22.01 -37.38
C GLY A 759 13.21 -21.67 -35.90
N GLU A 760 12.07 -22.10 -35.37
CA GLU A 760 11.53 -21.98 -34.01
C GLU A 760 12.32 -22.70 -32.89
N THR A 761 11.89 -22.43 -31.66
CA THR A 761 12.27 -23.10 -30.39
C THR A 761 11.16 -24.07 -29.94
N ASP A 762 11.24 -24.64 -28.73
CA ASP A 762 10.32 -25.67 -28.22
C ASP A 762 9.61 -25.11 -26.97
N PRO A 763 8.32 -24.69 -27.05
CA PRO A 763 7.51 -24.10 -25.96
C PRO A 763 7.35 -24.93 -24.67
N ASN A 764 8.14 -26.00 -24.54
CA ASN A 764 8.10 -27.02 -23.50
C ASN A 764 9.52 -27.44 -23.02
N ASP A 765 10.63 -26.80 -23.47
CA ASP A 765 12.00 -26.97 -22.93
C ASP A 765 12.70 -25.62 -22.56
N PRO A 766 12.69 -25.19 -21.27
CA PRO A 766 13.15 -23.86 -20.76
C PRO A 766 14.69 -23.72 -20.72
N ALA A 767 15.32 -24.31 -21.71
CA ALA A 767 16.74 -24.51 -21.88
C ALA A 767 17.19 -24.25 -23.32
N ASP A 768 16.28 -24.13 -24.28
CA ASP A 768 16.59 -23.66 -25.63
C ASP A 768 16.02 -22.30 -26.05
N ASP A 769 15.31 -21.63 -25.12
CA ASP A 769 14.98 -20.21 -25.15
C ASP A 769 16.13 -19.36 -25.70
N VAL A 770 15.80 -18.65 -26.76
CA VAL A 770 16.61 -17.55 -27.26
C VAL A 770 15.64 -16.42 -27.53
N PRO A 771 15.58 -15.40 -26.65
CA PRO A 771 14.75 -14.23 -26.88
C PRO A 771 14.91 -13.77 -28.33
N PRO A 772 13.81 -13.71 -29.09
CA PRO A 772 13.86 -13.47 -30.54
C PRO A 772 14.39 -12.07 -30.82
N THR A 773 14.52 -11.71 -32.10
CA THR A 773 14.87 -10.32 -32.42
C THR A 773 13.60 -9.51 -32.34
N ASP A 774 13.63 -8.50 -31.49
CA ASP A 774 12.64 -7.44 -31.32
C ASP A 774 13.45 -6.14 -31.55
N THR A 775 12.96 -5.27 -32.43
CA THR A 775 13.76 -4.17 -33.00
C THR A 775 13.41 -2.79 -32.43
N ASP A 776 12.18 -2.57 -32.01
CA ASP A 776 11.58 -1.35 -31.46
C ASP A 776 11.22 -1.48 -29.97
N GLY A 777 10.75 -2.65 -29.53
CA GLY A 777 10.66 -3.01 -28.11
C GLY A 777 9.26 -3.06 -27.52
N ASP A 778 8.23 -3.46 -28.28
CA ASP A 778 6.85 -3.61 -27.78
C ASP A 778 6.64 -4.91 -26.98
N GLY A 779 7.14 -6.04 -27.48
CA GLY A 779 6.89 -7.36 -26.91
C GLY A 779 6.80 -8.46 -27.98
N LEU A 780 6.38 -8.08 -29.19
CA LEU A 780 6.36 -8.96 -30.35
C LEU A 780 7.76 -9.12 -30.95
N SER A 781 7.91 -10.02 -31.92
CA SER A 781 9.22 -10.29 -32.55
C SER A 781 9.24 -10.01 -34.04
N ASP A 782 10.40 -9.57 -34.57
CA ASP A 782 10.69 -9.27 -35.98
C ASP A 782 10.11 -10.32 -36.95
N ASP A 783 10.09 -11.60 -36.55
CA ASP A 783 9.63 -12.74 -37.35
C ASP A 783 8.12 -13.02 -37.15
N LEU A 784 7.54 -12.78 -35.97
CA LEU A 784 6.08 -12.83 -35.68
C LEU A 784 5.33 -11.65 -36.33
N GLU A 785 5.87 -10.44 -36.22
CA GLU A 785 5.36 -9.24 -36.88
C GLU A 785 5.36 -9.36 -38.42
N GLU A 786 6.38 -10.00 -39.04
CA GLU A 786 6.34 -10.31 -40.49
C GLU A 786 5.24 -11.35 -40.83
N THR A 787 4.77 -12.13 -39.85
CA THR A 787 3.65 -13.08 -39.97
C THR A 787 2.29 -12.38 -39.86
N ILE A 788 2.00 -11.65 -38.77
CA ILE A 788 0.71 -10.98 -38.55
C ILE A 788 0.53 -9.74 -39.43
N GLY A 789 1.60 -9.00 -39.70
CA GLY A 789 1.64 -7.90 -40.68
C GLY A 789 1.87 -6.50 -40.11
N THR A 790 2.13 -6.39 -38.81
CA THR A 790 2.68 -5.23 -38.09
C THR A 790 4.09 -4.87 -38.60
N ASN A 791 4.74 -3.88 -37.97
CA ASN A 791 5.95 -3.26 -38.52
C ASN A 791 7.13 -3.29 -37.52
N PRO A 792 8.17 -4.14 -37.77
CA PRO A 792 9.38 -4.32 -36.92
C PRO A 792 10.32 -3.13 -36.74
N ASN A 793 9.81 -1.90 -36.88
CA ASN A 793 10.50 -0.64 -36.58
C ASN A 793 9.54 0.47 -36.05
N ASP A 794 8.25 0.17 -35.80
CA ASP A 794 7.20 1.05 -35.23
C ASP A 794 6.34 0.22 -34.26
N ALA A 795 6.68 0.25 -32.97
CA ALA A 795 5.99 -0.40 -31.85
C ALA A 795 4.62 0.23 -31.47
N ASP A 796 3.85 0.65 -32.46
CA ASP A 796 2.52 1.28 -32.41
C ASP A 796 2.16 1.47 -33.90
N SER A 797 1.73 0.38 -34.54
CA SER A 797 1.69 0.24 -36.01
C SER A 797 0.60 1.10 -36.67
N ASP A 798 -0.40 1.53 -35.91
CA ASP A 798 -1.60 2.21 -36.38
C ASP A 798 -1.79 3.64 -35.81
N ASP A 799 -0.97 4.07 -34.84
CA ASP A 799 -0.96 5.37 -34.16
C ASP A 799 -2.16 5.62 -33.20
N ASP A 800 -2.74 4.58 -32.58
CA ASP A 800 -3.90 4.65 -31.66
C ASP A 800 -3.58 5.03 -30.19
N GLY A 801 -2.42 4.64 -29.66
CA GLY A 801 -2.01 4.90 -28.28
C GLY A 801 -1.75 3.68 -27.38
N VAL A 802 -2.06 2.46 -27.81
CA VAL A 802 -1.52 1.18 -27.30
C VAL A 802 -0.20 0.88 -28.06
N ILE A 803 0.41 -0.28 -27.87
CA ILE A 803 1.56 -0.77 -28.64
C ILE A 803 1.25 -2.19 -29.10
N ASP A 804 1.83 -2.61 -30.23
CA ASP A 804 1.50 -3.88 -30.91
C ASP A 804 1.52 -5.14 -30.00
N GLY A 805 2.29 -5.11 -28.90
CA GLY A 805 2.40 -6.18 -27.90
C GLY A 805 1.77 -5.90 -26.53
N GLU A 806 0.93 -4.85 -26.40
CA GLU A 806 0.07 -4.58 -25.23
C GLU A 806 -1.43 -4.50 -25.62
N GLU A 807 -1.79 -4.83 -26.87
CA GLU A 807 -3.19 -4.91 -27.35
C GLU A 807 -3.84 -6.24 -26.98
N ALA A 808 -5.14 -6.18 -26.72
CA ALA A 808 -5.96 -7.37 -26.50
C ALA A 808 -6.12 -8.17 -27.80
N ASN A 809 -5.89 -9.49 -27.74
CA ASN A 809 -6.07 -10.38 -28.88
C ASN A 809 -5.35 -9.87 -30.16
N PHE A 810 -4.07 -9.47 -30.05
CA PHE A 810 -3.37 -8.62 -31.04
C PHE A 810 -3.34 -9.19 -32.49
N ALA A 811 -3.47 -10.50 -32.66
CA ALA A 811 -3.46 -11.19 -33.95
C ALA A 811 -4.83 -11.27 -34.65
N ASP A 812 -5.92 -10.89 -33.97
CA ASP A 812 -7.31 -11.13 -34.38
C ASP A 812 -7.99 -9.93 -35.05
N ASP A 813 -9.16 -10.12 -35.67
CA ASP A 813 -9.95 -9.14 -36.47
C ASP A 813 -11.34 -8.99 -35.82
N THR A 814 -11.39 -8.42 -34.60
CA THR A 814 -12.56 -8.45 -33.69
C THR A 814 -13.86 -7.96 -34.33
N ASP A 815 -13.88 -6.80 -35.02
CA ASP A 815 -15.09 -6.29 -35.68
C ASP A 815 -15.38 -6.93 -37.07
N GLY A 816 -14.40 -7.64 -37.64
CA GLY A 816 -14.48 -8.27 -38.96
C GLY A 816 -14.43 -7.31 -40.18
N ASP A 817 -13.84 -6.13 -40.05
CA ASP A 817 -13.50 -5.19 -41.14
C ASP A 817 -12.53 -5.84 -42.16
N GLY A 818 -11.64 -6.70 -41.67
CA GLY A 818 -10.51 -7.28 -42.42
C GLY A 818 -9.16 -6.67 -42.07
N THR A 819 -9.02 -6.16 -40.84
CA THR A 819 -7.84 -5.53 -40.24
C THR A 819 -7.67 -6.16 -38.86
N ILE A 820 -6.45 -6.54 -38.47
CA ILE A 820 -6.25 -7.09 -37.13
C ILE A 820 -6.23 -5.98 -36.09
N ASN A 821 -6.52 -6.28 -34.82
CA ASN A 821 -6.53 -5.34 -33.69
C ASN A 821 -5.24 -4.51 -33.68
N ALA A 822 -4.07 -5.16 -33.81
CA ALA A 822 -2.75 -4.49 -33.94
C ALA A 822 -2.51 -3.63 -35.21
N LEU A 823 -3.56 -3.38 -35.98
CA LEU A 823 -3.59 -2.52 -37.16
C LEU A 823 -4.88 -1.68 -37.26
N ASP A 824 -5.83 -1.77 -36.32
CA ASP A 824 -7.11 -1.04 -36.32
C ASP A 824 -7.35 -0.23 -35.03
N PRO A 825 -7.38 1.12 -35.09
CA PRO A 825 -7.42 1.98 -33.89
C PRO A 825 -8.69 1.97 -33.02
N ASP A 826 -9.63 1.07 -33.29
CA ASP A 826 -11.03 1.07 -32.85
C ASP A 826 -11.51 -0.40 -32.98
N SER A 827 -10.85 -1.32 -32.26
CA SER A 827 -10.86 -2.78 -32.54
C SER A 827 -12.25 -3.43 -32.51
N ASP A 828 -13.18 -2.90 -31.71
CA ASP A 828 -14.58 -3.32 -31.66
C ASP A 828 -15.55 -2.46 -32.52
N ASN A 829 -15.06 -1.35 -33.08
CA ASN A 829 -15.77 -0.36 -33.90
C ASN A 829 -16.95 0.34 -33.17
N ASP A 830 -16.88 0.44 -31.85
CA ASP A 830 -17.76 1.23 -31.00
C ASP A 830 -17.69 2.74 -31.33
N GLY A 831 -16.48 3.23 -31.60
CA GLY A 831 -16.17 4.61 -31.91
C GLY A 831 -15.39 5.37 -30.82
N LEU A 832 -15.06 4.75 -29.70
CA LEU A 832 -13.86 5.09 -28.92
C LEU A 832 -12.60 4.72 -29.75
N PHE A 833 -11.46 4.58 -29.09
CA PHE A 833 -10.19 4.17 -29.69
C PHE A 833 -9.43 3.48 -28.57
N ASP A 834 -8.84 2.32 -28.81
CA ASP A 834 -8.35 1.35 -27.82
C ASP A 834 -7.47 2.01 -26.73
N GLY A 835 -6.53 2.87 -27.15
CA GLY A 835 -5.66 3.65 -26.26
C GLY A 835 -6.41 4.66 -25.38
N THR A 836 -7.59 5.13 -25.78
CA THR A 836 -8.49 5.92 -24.92
C THR A 836 -9.11 5.03 -23.83
N GLU A 837 -9.46 3.79 -24.18
CA GLU A 837 -10.25 2.86 -23.37
C GLU A 837 -9.45 2.28 -22.22
N VAL A 838 -8.16 1.98 -22.44
CA VAL A 838 -7.23 1.68 -21.35
C VAL A 838 -6.62 2.92 -20.68
N GLY A 839 -7.08 4.12 -21.02
CA GLY A 839 -6.72 5.37 -20.32
C GLY A 839 -5.35 5.96 -20.68
N ASN A 840 -4.83 5.71 -21.88
CA ASN A 840 -3.57 6.29 -22.36
C ASN A 840 -3.75 7.74 -22.86
N ASP A 841 -2.71 8.57 -22.69
CA ASP A 841 -2.76 10.02 -22.96
C ASP A 841 -2.09 10.45 -24.29
N CYS A 842 -1.96 9.52 -25.24
CA CYS A 842 -1.20 9.65 -26.50
C CYS A 842 0.24 10.16 -26.31
N SER A 843 0.87 9.92 -25.15
CA SER A 843 2.22 10.42 -24.86
C SER A 843 3.35 9.40 -25.04
N ASN A 844 3.00 8.16 -25.41
CA ASN A 844 3.96 7.14 -25.80
C ASN A 844 4.83 7.67 -26.97
N PRO A 845 6.17 7.51 -26.93
CA PRO A 845 7.05 7.91 -28.02
C PRO A 845 6.91 7.12 -29.33
N ALA A 846 6.18 6.00 -29.34
CA ALA A 846 5.82 5.25 -30.53
C ALA A 846 4.75 6.03 -31.33
N THR A 847 3.54 6.18 -30.77
CA THR A 847 2.38 6.91 -31.32
C THR A 847 2.69 8.24 -32.03
N ASP A 848 2.46 8.34 -33.34
CA ASP A 848 2.29 9.64 -34.02
C ASP A 848 0.86 10.16 -33.81
N ALA A 849 0.65 10.83 -32.66
CA ALA A 849 -0.57 11.60 -32.35
C ALA A 849 -0.94 12.73 -33.37
N ASN A 850 -0.29 12.79 -34.55
CA ASN A 850 -0.71 13.58 -35.72
C ASN A 850 -1.36 12.74 -36.85
N ALA A 851 -1.35 11.41 -36.78
CA ALA A 851 -2.12 10.51 -37.65
C ALA A 851 -3.61 10.79 -37.50
N GLY A 852 -4.05 10.87 -36.25
CA GLY A 852 -5.42 11.19 -35.84
C GLY A 852 -6.23 9.98 -35.37
N ASN A 853 -5.51 8.91 -34.99
CA ASN A 853 -6.02 7.63 -34.51
C ASN A 853 -5.98 7.53 -32.97
N CYS A 854 -5.10 8.28 -32.28
CA CYS A 854 -5.21 8.46 -30.83
C CYS A 854 -6.03 9.68 -30.36
N ILE A 855 -6.87 9.51 -29.32
CA ILE A 855 -7.45 10.60 -28.51
C ILE A 855 -6.93 10.48 -27.06
N PRO A 856 -6.34 11.53 -26.46
CA PRO A 856 -5.87 11.43 -25.08
C PRO A 856 -7.02 11.32 -24.11
N ASP A 857 -7.01 10.28 -23.29
CA ASP A 857 -7.92 10.13 -22.16
C ASP A 857 -7.91 11.38 -21.22
N ALA A 858 -9.07 11.64 -20.62
CA ALA A 858 -9.33 12.74 -19.71
C ALA A 858 -9.51 12.32 -18.24
N ASP A 859 -9.77 11.05 -17.92
CA ASP A 859 -9.80 10.49 -16.56
C ASP A 859 -9.39 8.99 -16.56
N PRO A 860 -8.09 8.66 -16.38
CA PRO A 860 -7.56 7.30 -16.54
C PRO A 860 -7.80 6.45 -15.28
N SER A 861 -9.02 6.54 -14.76
CA SER A 861 -9.60 5.73 -13.70
C SER A 861 -11.00 5.22 -14.06
N THR A 862 -11.43 5.48 -15.29
CA THR A 862 -12.58 4.91 -15.99
C THR A 862 -12.03 4.33 -17.29
N THR A 863 -12.21 3.03 -17.48
CA THR A 863 -11.67 2.26 -18.61
C THR A 863 -12.73 1.29 -19.11
N THR A 864 -12.64 0.92 -20.39
CA THR A 864 -13.51 -0.03 -21.10
C THR A 864 -12.65 -1.14 -21.71
N SER A 865 -13.27 -2.20 -22.24
CA SER A 865 -12.54 -3.17 -23.08
C SER A 865 -12.13 -2.51 -24.40
N MET A 866 -11.11 -3.04 -25.08
CA MET A 866 -10.79 -2.66 -26.46
C MET A 866 -11.58 -3.49 -27.49
N ILE A 867 -12.15 -4.63 -27.04
CA ILE A 867 -12.68 -5.68 -27.92
C ILE A 867 -14.13 -6.08 -27.60
N ASP A 868 -14.70 -5.57 -26.50
CA ASP A 868 -16.14 -5.69 -26.18
C ASP A 868 -16.84 -4.32 -26.25
N PRO A 869 -17.68 -4.06 -27.28
CA PRO A 869 -18.31 -2.77 -27.53
C PRO A 869 -19.49 -2.44 -26.61
N ASP A 870 -19.67 -3.11 -25.47
CA ASP A 870 -20.73 -2.86 -24.47
C ASP A 870 -20.23 -3.40 -23.11
N THR A 871 -19.11 -2.88 -22.59
CA THR A 871 -18.32 -3.39 -21.42
C THR A 871 -19.15 -3.82 -20.19
N ASP A 872 -20.37 -3.30 -20.02
CA ASP A 872 -21.25 -3.61 -18.89
C ASP A 872 -22.54 -4.40 -19.20
N ASP A 873 -22.71 -4.83 -20.45
CA ASP A 873 -23.83 -5.62 -20.96
C ASP A 873 -25.20 -4.88 -20.85
N GLY A 874 -25.16 -3.56 -20.75
CA GLY A 874 -26.31 -2.65 -20.55
C GLY A 874 -27.19 -2.49 -21.79
N GLY A 875 -26.59 -2.62 -22.98
CA GLY A 875 -27.26 -2.52 -24.28
C GLY A 875 -27.09 -1.17 -24.98
N VAL A 876 -26.03 -0.42 -24.64
CA VAL A 876 -25.59 0.83 -25.26
C VAL A 876 -24.06 0.80 -25.30
N SER A 877 -23.46 1.03 -26.47
CA SER A 877 -22.00 0.93 -26.61
C SER A 877 -21.26 2.09 -25.94
N ASP A 878 -20.04 1.82 -25.52
CA ASP A 878 -19.22 2.68 -24.64
C ASP A 878 -18.92 4.06 -25.24
N GLY A 879 -18.81 4.19 -26.56
CA GLY A 879 -18.71 5.45 -27.31
C GLY A 879 -20.05 6.13 -27.64
N ASP A 880 -21.18 5.42 -27.63
CA ASP A 880 -22.51 6.05 -27.63
C ASP A 880 -22.84 6.60 -26.21
N GLU A 881 -22.32 5.94 -25.16
CA GLU A 881 -22.30 6.35 -23.74
C GLU A 881 -21.39 7.59 -23.53
N ASP A 882 -20.07 7.48 -23.77
CA ASP A 882 -19.14 8.61 -23.89
C ASP A 882 -19.26 9.30 -25.26
N THR A 883 -20.36 10.02 -25.43
CA THR A 883 -20.66 10.86 -26.61
C THR A 883 -19.56 11.88 -26.98
N ASN A 884 -18.52 12.07 -26.17
CA ASN A 884 -17.42 13.00 -26.43
C ASN A 884 -16.05 12.33 -26.72
N HIS A 885 -15.97 11.00 -26.55
CA HIS A 885 -14.85 10.13 -26.89
C HIS A 885 -13.54 10.63 -26.27
N ASN A 886 -13.50 10.69 -24.93
CA ASN A 886 -12.34 11.10 -24.15
C ASN A 886 -12.08 10.26 -22.89
N GLY A 887 -12.75 9.11 -22.73
CA GLY A 887 -12.54 8.16 -21.64
C GLY A 887 -13.07 8.61 -20.27
N ALA A 888 -13.64 9.81 -20.16
CA ALA A 888 -14.08 10.37 -18.89
C ALA A 888 -15.60 10.56 -18.81
N ILE A 889 -16.21 10.01 -17.76
CA ILE A 889 -17.65 10.17 -17.43
C ILE A 889 -17.96 11.65 -17.11
N ASP A 890 -18.30 12.42 -18.15
CA ASP A 890 -18.53 13.86 -18.07
C ASP A 890 -20.03 14.21 -17.83
N ALA A 891 -20.34 15.49 -17.68
CA ALA A 891 -21.60 15.96 -17.11
C ALA A 891 -22.78 15.96 -18.12
N GLY A 892 -23.13 14.79 -18.64
CA GLY A 892 -24.26 14.60 -19.56
C GLY A 892 -24.29 13.25 -20.28
N GLU A 893 -23.15 12.56 -20.30
CA GLU A 893 -22.96 11.14 -20.64
C GLU A 893 -23.61 10.21 -19.60
N THR A 894 -23.63 8.93 -19.94
CA THR A 894 -23.93 7.78 -19.08
C THR A 894 -22.59 7.13 -18.64
N ASP A 895 -22.58 5.93 -18.07
CA ASP A 895 -21.41 5.37 -17.36
C ASP A 895 -21.13 3.98 -17.95
N PRO A 896 -20.12 3.82 -18.85
CA PRO A 896 -19.77 2.57 -19.58
C PRO A 896 -19.45 1.33 -18.71
N ASN A 897 -19.72 1.39 -17.42
CA ASN A 897 -19.37 0.41 -16.40
C ASN A 897 -20.55 0.24 -15.38
N ASP A 898 -21.75 0.76 -15.66
CA ASP A 898 -23.00 0.58 -14.87
C ASP A 898 -24.26 0.47 -15.75
N GLY A 899 -24.43 -0.71 -16.39
CA GLY A 899 -25.55 -1.16 -17.22
C GLY A 899 -26.97 -1.01 -16.64
N SER A 900 -27.07 -0.49 -15.42
CA SER A 900 -28.32 -0.09 -14.78
C SER A 900 -28.76 1.36 -15.11
N ASP A 901 -27.89 2.14 -15.75
CA ASP A 901 -28.01 3.57 -16.05
C ASP A 901 -28.60 3.85 -17.46
N ASP A 902 -28.32 2.96 -18.43
CA ASP A 902 -28.72 2.84 -19.85
C ASP A 902 -30.18 3.11 -20.20
N ILE A 903 -31.05 3.09 -19.20
CA ILE A 903 -32.52 2.95 -19.28
C ILE A 903 -33.17 3.74 -20.42
N THR A 904 -33.19 3.09 -21.59
CA THR A 904 -33.58 3.58 -22.93
C THR A 904 -34.64 4.68 -22.93
N GLY A 905 -34.21 5.94 -22.80
CA GLY A 905 -35.13 6.99 -22.36
C GLY A 905 -34.77 8.46 -22.62
N GLN A 906 -33.49 8.83 -22.80
CA GLN A 906 -33.07 10.24 -22.91
C GLN A 906 -32.48 10.64 -24.27
N GLY A 907 -33.25 10.43 -25.34
CA GLY A 907 -32.89 10.94 -26.67
C GLY A 907 -32.59 12.45 -26.72
N GLY A 908 -31.31 12.79 -26.68
CA GLY A 908 -30.72 14.12 -26.89
C GLY A 908 -30.86 14.60 -28.34
N GLY A 909 -32.03 15.14 -28.68
CA GLY A 909 -32.38 15.35 -30.09
C GLY A 909 -31.54 16.39 -30.89
N GLY A 910 -30.56 15.91 -31.68
CA GLY A 910 -30.60 16.11 -33.14
C GLY A 910 -29.34 16.63 -33.86
N GLY A 911 -28.58 15.74 -34.50
CA GLY A 911 -27.40 16.04 -35.36
C GLY A 911 -27.56 15.76 -36.88
N ALA A 912 -28.14 14.61 -37.25
CA ALA A 912 -28.42 14.14 -38.64
C ALA A 912 -27.21 13.82 -39.54
N GLY A 913 -26.70 12.58 -39.45
CA GLY A 913 -25.67 12.00 -40.34
C GLY A 913 -26.07 10.76 -41.16
N GLY A 914 -27.12 10.01 -40.76
CA GLY A 914 -27.42 8.65 -41.27
C GLY A 914 -27.34 8.44 -42.80
N GLY A 915 -26.37 7.63 -43.21
CA GLY A 915 -26.00 7.37 -44.61
C GLY A 915 -25.60 5.91 -44.89
N THR A 916 -26.30 4.94 -44.29
CA THR A 916 -26.02 3.49 -44.35
C THR A 916 -25.83 2.91 -45.76
N VAL A 917 -24.65 2.32 -45.98
CA VAL A 917 -24.27 1.28 -46.94
C VAL A 917 -22.92 0.73 -46.46
N THR A 918 -22.61 -0.57 -46.45
CA THR A 918 -23.14 -1.70 -47.25
C THR A 918 -22.93 -3.05 -46.57
N GLY A 919 -23.97 -3.87 -46.44
CA GLY A 919 -23.78 -5.33 -46.50
C GLY A 919 -23.42 -5.75 -47.94
N THR A 920 -22.38 -6.56 -48.12
CA THR A 920 -21.85 -6.91 -49.45
C THR A 920 -22.76 -7.88 -50.21
N GLY A 921 -22.62 -7.92 -51.55
CA GLY A 921 -23.61 -8.58 -52.40
C GLY A 921 -23.23 -8.74 -53.86
N THR A 922 -22.20 -9.58 -54.10
CA THR A 922 -21.76 -10.21 -55.36
C THR A 922 -22.22 -9.65 -56.72
N SER A 923 -21.25 -9.38 -57.60
CA SER A 923 -21.50 -8.92 -58.96
C SER A 923 -22.27 -9.93 -59.83
N THR A 924 -23.23 -9.47 -60.64
CA THR A 924 -23.33 -9.78 -62.10
C THR A 924 -24.46 -9.05 -62.84
N GLY A 925 -24.14 -8.52 -64.04
CA GLY A 925 -25.01 -8.74 -65.21
C GLY A 925 -26.29 -7.89 -65.40
N THR A 926 -26.13 -6.60 -65.67
CA THR A 926 -26.95 -5.76 -66.60
C THR A 926 -28.34 -6.24 -67.11
N ALA A 927 -29.32 -5.34 -66.93
CA ALA A 927 -30.26 -4.81 -67.96
C ALA A 927 -31.78 -5.15 -67.95
N THR A 928 -32.54 -4.09 -67.63
CA THR A 928 -33.79 -3.61 -68.29
C THR A 928 -35.17 -4.23 -68.00
N GLY A 929 -36.08 -3.33 -67.59
CA GLY A 929 -37.55 -3.50 -67.64
C GLY A 929 -38.18 -3.81 -66.27
N GLY A 930 -39.36 -3.29 -65.91
CA GLY A 930 -40.25 -2.46 -66.73
C GLY A 930 -41.73 -2.52 -66.36
N GLY A 931 -42.09 -2.48 -65.07
CA GLY A 931 -43.40 -2.05 -64.56
C GLY A 931 -44.63 -2.99 -64.66
N GLY A 932 -45.37 -3.08 -63.53
CA GLY A 932 -46.84 -3.09 -63.52
C GLY A 932 -47.58 -4.38 -63.16
N GLY A 933 -48.71 -4.22 -62.45
CA GLY A 933 -49.69 -5.27 -62.12
C GLY A 933 -49.38 -5.97 -60.78
N ALA A 934 -50.16 -5.91 -59.70
CA ALA A 934 -51.61 -5.78 -59.47
C ALA A 934 -52.44 -7.06 -59.76
N GLY A 935 -52.90 -7.71 -58.69
CA GLY A 935 -53.88 -8.81 -58.65
C GLY A 935 -53.27 -10.22 -58.58
N GLY A 936 -53.74 -11.15 -57.75
CA GLY A 936 -54.78 -11.03 -56.71
C GLY A 936 -55.52 -12.35 -56.41
N GLU A 937 -56.12 -12.41 -55.21
CA GLU A 937 -57.23 -13.26 -54.75
C GLU A 937 -57.02 -14.76 -54.40
N GLY A 938 -57.62 -15.15 -53.26
CA GLY A 938 -57.96 -16.52 -52.86
C GLY A 938 -57.16 -17.03 -51.65
N GLY A 939 -57.69 -17.13 -50.41
CA GLY A 939 -59.04 -16.92 -49.91
C GLY A 939 -59.65 -18.19 -49.27
N GLY A 940 -59.57 -18.29 -47.93
CA GLY A 940 -60.12 -19.39 -47.10
C GLY A 940 -59.71 -19.19 -45.63
N PHE A 941 -60.56 -18.67 -44.73
CA PHE A 941 -61.49 -19.42 -43.84
C PHE A 941 -60.76 -20.40 -42.88
N GLU A 942 -60.96 -20.44 -41.54
CA GLU A 942 -62.00 -19.89 -40.62
C GLU A 942 -61.44 -20.02 -39.16
N ALA A 943 -61.16 -18.96 -38.39
CA ALA A 943 -62.02 -18.18 -37.46
C ALA A 943 -62.41 -18.82 -36.08
N GLY A 944 -62.14 -18.10 -34.97
CA GLY A 944 -62.66 -18.37 -33.60
C GLY A 944 -61.97 -17.55 -32.48
N PHE A 945 -62.40 -16.31 -32.14
CA PHE A 945 -63.36 -15.94 -31.06
C PHE A 945 -62.88 -16.25 -29.62
N TYR A 946 -62.83 -15.34 -28.61
CA TYR A 946 -63.56 -14.07 -28.33
C TYR A 946 -62.70 -13.05 -27.50
N PRO A 947 -63.00 -11.72 -27.53
CA PRO A 947 -62.35 -10.67 -26.71
C PRO A 947 -63.29 -9.91 -25.73
N GLU A 948 -62.74 -9.04 -24.86
CA GLU A 948 -63.17 -7.68 -24.38
C GLU A 948 -62.00 -7.11 -23.52
N GLY A 949 -61.81 -5.82 -23.17
CA GLY A 949 -62.55 -4.56 -23.40
C GLY A 949 -62.71 -3.74 -22.09
N GLY A 950 -62.39 -2.44 -21.96
CA GLY A 950 -61.82 -1.43 -22.88
C GLY A 950 -61.57 -0.07 -22.18
N GLY A 951 -60.91 0.91 -22.83
CA GLY A 951 -60.33 2.12 -22.19
C GLY A 951 -61.28 3.28 -21.80
N CYS A 952 -60.76 4.30 -21.10
CA CYS A 952 -61.50 5.54 -20.77
C CYS A 952 -60.62 6.79 -20.58
N SER A 953 -61.18 7.98 -20.80
CA SER A 953 -60.47 9.27 -20.95
C SER A 953 -60.65 10.21 -19.74
N CYS A 954 -59.62 11.01 -19.40
CA CYS A 954 -59.67 12.02 -18.34
C CYS A 954 -60.35 13.35 -18.74
N ARG A 955 -61.10 13.98 -17.82
CA ARG A 955 -61.54 15.38 -17.94
C ARG A 955 -61.94 16.05 -16.60
N THR A 956 -61.13 17.03 -16.17
CA THR A 956 -61.46 18.31 -15.48
C THR A 956 -62.49 18.40 -14.33
N GLY A 957 -62.06 19.01 -13.20
CA GLY A 957 -62.91 19.77 -12.25
C GLY A 957 -62.77 19.32 -10.79
N SER A 958 -61.97 19.98 -9.92
CA SER A 958 -62.17 21.29 -9.26
C SER A 958 -62.85 21.19 -7.88
N ASP A 959 -62.10 21.45 -6.80
CA ASP A 959 -62.54 22.33 -5.70
C ASP A 959 -61.37 22.70 -4.74
N THR A 960 -61.31 23.98 -4.38
CA THR A 960 -60.33 24.60 -3.44
C THR A 960 -61.04 24.87 -2.09
N PRO A 961 -60.37 25.07 -0.91
CA PRO A 961 -59.74 26.38 -0.65
C PRO A 961 -58.62 26.53 0.43
N THR A 962 -57.86 27.62 0.30
CA THR A 962 -57.27 28.48 1.36
C THR A 962 -56.32 27.88 2.41
N GLY A 963 -55.03 28.25 2.30
CA GLY A 963 -54.04 28.10 3.39
C GLY A 963 -54.04 29.20 4.45
N MET A 964 -53.06 29.17 5.35
CA MET A 964 -52.44 30.33 6.03
C MET A 964 -51.36 29.92 7.07
N ALA A 965 -50.35 30.81 7.17
CA ALA A 965 -49.63 31.22 8.39
C ALA A 965 -48.49 30.36 8.99
N SER A 966 -47.41 31.10 9.28
CA SER A 966 -46.26 30.77 10.12
C SER A 966 -46.54 30.96 11.62
N LEU A 967 -45.84 30.18 12.45
CA LEU A 967 -45.32 30.40 13.83
C LEU A 967 -44.89 29.01 14.37
N GLY A 968 -43.93 28.81 15.27
CA GLY A 968 -43.11 29.75 16.02
C GLY A 968 -42.95 29.35 17.51
N LEU A 969 -41.87 28.62 17.81
CA LEU A 969 -41.18 28.50 19.13
C LEU A 969 -41.88 27.81 20.34
N VAL A 970 -41.09 27.05 21.13
CA VAL A 970 -41.04 26.83 22.61
C VAL A 970 -40.41 25.44 22.86
N ILE A 971 -39.12 25.32 23.21
CA ILE A 971 -38.46 25.49 24.53
C ILE A 971 -38.91 24.48 25.62
N ALA A 972 -37.98 23.59 25.99
CA ALA A 972 -37.77 23.12 27.37
C ALA A 972 -36.30 22.69 27.57
N ALA A 973 -35.70 23.00 28.72
CA ALA A 973 -34.32 22.67 29.10
C ALA A 973 -34.26 22.30 30.59
N LEU A 974 -33.04 22.06 31.11
CA LEU A 974 -32.65 21.61 32.47
C LEU A 974 -32.70 20.08 32.70
N LEU A 975 -31.74 19.46 33.42
CA LEU A 975 -31.00 19.95 34.60
C LEU A 975 -29.53 19.46 34.70
N LEU A 976 -28.73 20.17 35.51
CA LEU A 976 -27.33 19.86 35.84
C LEU A 976 -27.18 18.72 36.86
N GLY A 977 -26.03 18.03 36.85
CA GLY A 977 -25.62 17.08 37.90
C GLY A 977 -24.11 17.05 38.18
N THR A 978 -23.58 18.00 38.94
CA THR A 978 -22.15 18.01 39.38
C THR A 978 -21.87 17.00 40.51
N ARG A 979 -20.76 16.24 40.43
CA ARG A 979 -20.02 15.76 41.62
C ARG A 979 -18.50 15.74 41.40
N ARG A 980 -17.76 15.84 42.51
CA ARG A 980 -16.29 16.01 42.61
C ARG A 980 -15.75 15.05 43.68
N ARG A 981 -14.58 14.43 43.41
CA ARG A 981 -13.65 13.75 44.37
C ARG A 981 -14.21 12.52 45.12
N LYS A 982 -13.47 11.41 45.22
CA LYS A 982 -12.19 11.24 45.96
C LYS A 982 -11.61 9.84 45.70
N GLN A 983 -10.28 9.70 45.83
CA GLN A 983 -9.47 8.60 46.40
C GLN A 983 -9.89 7.14 46.10
N GLU A 984 -8.97 6.24 45.75
CA GLU A 984 -7.53 6.20 46.12
C GLU A 984 -6.55 6.43 44.95
#